data_AF-A0A916R9H4-F1
#
_entry.id   AF-A0A916R9H4-F1
#
_cell.length_a   1.000
_cell.length_b   1.000
_cell.length_c   1.000
_cell.angle_alpha   90.00
_cell.angle_beta   90.00
_cell.angle_gamma   90.00
#
_symmetry.space_group_name_H-M   'P 1'
#
loop_
_entity.id
_entity.type
_entity.pdbx_description
1 polymer ?
#
loop_
_entity_poly.entity_id
_entity_poly.type
_entity_poly.pdbx_seq_one_letter_code
_entity_poly.pdbx_strand_id
1 'polypeptide(L)'
;MWIIPLKDWVNLPTMWVSAEEKQFEQKCKMMMKEKVAVASVDGKKTTTYRPFQLESNLHVTLRVTIGGQSFGCWLLNEDGDKWSAVIPFKLCGFHPQLHTEEIVEYSEAITEAFKEFPSDEKITFHMGCFRNKAPRKKELEQLAEKALQNEMLPISVLVNNEKIRIDELDEIGNRKFWEIWVFCTWTGNKNYREKDGFTDKILRTVARKIGKTTRTFMGTQGEWEENLYCQLAKDIYENGYLPWRLLLETKVGLSLENPADDDLWHWLWYRFNGRCTVAPEIPQIIKVSEMGQGLQRQIITNTQKDTLSVALSGFDGKTSCPQHNGSREYIYLNHTIGAVLTMEEAPTGWRDRRSQLRWQFDCLAASFVYDTEVWLEMEPGSKAAMRYNLEKIAKQAEASNQHTVEQGGGLDVGSVVREEESFEAQRKLVTGATPMMCAPLYVIYRDTEAQLDKACALMCRSFGIASVIRETNIAWRLWVETLPINRLKLLCQTSLFSNRRIILDTDTVAGLLPLTCYRPFHKGGRGVEFITDKGGQPIYVDLFRKTERAIITATSGGGKSVLGFRFIVDALAQGIPVVGMDISTGGDSTFATACRMLGDKAAFFNMANQSYNLVEPPDLRGMDRKVVAERLNRWKQFLQQALVGIAMGSIHDPKLQERVNALVVKMIQVFTTNPQIIDRYNFAFEQGFHSNAWQNIPTLHDLLNFCSKEKLGLKSFEEIDRLAINQIVNQISAKLDDPEIGQAIGRPSTIPPDPMVKIFALSGLNNDSNAQIMSLLAAMACVTNGLSHPRSLFVGDELSVLLSKPGFAEMVGTIWATGRKDGISGLLILQDVNAIAACSAASKIFQNTSIEMVGKTTAAAASAYVKYCEYDPDTIRVNATEAFDPDASEYFTKWLLKVGDRYWSPLRYYPGAMILAAVANSEDEKAARQRFINQYPQSQVGVLKGTRDFAAAYIKVLRGGVSIKEIGK
;
A
#
# COMPACT_ATOMS: atom_id res chain seq x y z
N MET A 1 -44.27 -6.05 -21.59
CA MET A 1 -44.85 -6.21 -20.24
C MET A 1 -43.78 -5.79 -19.26
N TRP A 2 -43.87 -4.58 -18.71
CA TRP A 2 -42.85 -4.01 -17.81
C TRP A 2 -42.92 -4.75 -16.47
N ILE A 3 -41.78 -5.23 -15.95
CA ILE A 3 -41.70 -5.84 -14.62
C ILE A 3 -42.05 -4.74 -13.61
N ILE A 4 -43.27 -4.79 -13.06
CA ILE A 4 -43.69 -3.89 -11.99
C ILE A 4 -42.81 -4.22 -10.77
N PRO A 5 -42.23 -3.23 -10.06
CA PRO A 5 -41.51 -3.52 -8.82
C PRO A 5 -42.43 -4.32 -7.90
N LEU A 6 -41.96 -5.47 -7.46
CA LEU A 6 -42.62 -6.24 -6.41
C LEU A 6 -42.73 -5.35 -5.15
N LYS A 7 -43.48 -5.76 -4.13
CA LYS A 7 -43.38 -5.09 -2.83
C LYS A 7 -41.95 -5.28 -2.28
N ASP A 8 -41.47 -4.34 -1.46
CA ASP A 8 -40.11 -4.38 -0.89
C ASP A 8 -39.75 -5.74 -0.29
N TRP A 9 -38.45 -6.08 -0.30
CA TRP A 9 -37.98 -7.29 0.34
C TRP A 9 -38.04 -7.18 1.87
N VAL A 10 -38.30 -8.31 2.53
CA VAL A 10 -38.19 -8.43 3.98
C VAL A 10 -37.15 -9.47 4.35
N ASN A 11 -36.44 -9.26 5.46
CA ASN A 11 -35.62 -10.31 6.06
C ASN A 11 -36.55 -11.29 6.78
N LEU A 12 -36.72 -12.50 6.23
CA LEU A 12 -37.38 -13.59 6.93
C LEU A 12 -36.30 -14.42 7.64
N PRO A 13 -36.10 -14.30 8.97
CA PRO A 13 -35.01 -14.99 9.64
C PRO A 13 -35.18 -16.51 9.47
N THR A 14 -34.31 -17.12 8.67
CA THR A 14 -34.29 -18.54 8.38
C THR A 14 -33.17 -19.23 9.15
N MET A 15 -33.42 -20.48 9.53
CA MET A 15 -32.45 -21.30 10.25
C MET A 15 -31.53 -21.99 9.23
N TRP A 16 -30.25 -22.11 9.58
CA TRP A 16 -29.35 -22.94 8.80
C TRP A 16 -29.64 -24.42 9.05
N VAL A 17 -29.61 -25.22 7.99
CA VAL A 17 -29.88 -26.66 8.02
C VAL A 17 -28.84 -27.32 7.12
N SER A 18 -28.07 -28.28 7.64
CA SER A 18 -27.10 -29.01 6.84
C SER A 18 -27.81 -29.85 5.76
N ALA A 19 -27.18 -30.03 4.60
CA ALA A 19 -27.67 -30.91 3.53
C ALA A 19 -27.82 -32.39 3.97
N GLU A 20 -27.20 -32.75 5.08
CA GLU A 20 -27.23 -34.08 5.69
C GLU A 20 -28.44 -34.27 6.62
N GLU A 21 -29.16 -33.20 6.95
CA GLU A 21 -30.30 -33.26 7.86
C GLU A 21 -31.59 -33.53 7.08
N LYS A 22 -32.46 -34.39 7.62
CA LYS A 22 -33.78 -34.70 7.03
C LYS A 22 -34.66 -33.46 6.77
N GLN A 23 -34.40 -32.36 7.48
CA GLN A 23 -35.11 -31.10 7.37
C GLN A 23 -34.67 -30.27 6.14
N PHE A 24 -33.55 -30.62 5.49
CA PHE A 24 -33.01 -29.88 4.35
C PHE A 24 -33.98 -29.83 3.18
N GLU A 25 -34.55 -30.97 2.76
CA GLU A 25 -35.55 -31.00 1.68
C GLU A 25 -36.80 -30.17 2.03
N GLN A 26 -37.19 -30.13 3.31
CA GLN A 26 -38.32 -29.33 3.78
C GLN A 26 -37.99 -27.84 3.71
N LYS A 27 -36.78 -27.43 4.10
CA LYS A 27 -36.28 -26.06 3.95
C LYS A 27 -36.27 -25.64 2.49
N CYS A 28 -35.72 -26.44 1.58
CA CYS A 28 -35.70 -26.14 0.15
C CYS A 28 -37.11 -25.95 -0.43
N LYS A 29 -38.07 -26.82 -0.05
CA LYS A 29 -39.49 -26.68 -0.46
C LYS A 29 -40.16 -25.45 0.15
N MET A 30 -39.84 -25.09 1.40
CA MET A 30 -40.37 -23.87 2.04
C MET A 30 -39.84 -22.60 1.35
N MET A 31 -38.58 -22.60 0.96
CA MET A 31 -37.93 -21.53 0.18
C MET A 31 -38.48 -21.40 -1.24
N MET A 32 -39.42 -22.25 -1.68
CA MET A 32 -40.15 -22.06 -2.94
C MET A 32 -41.48 -21.29 -2.76
N LYS A 33 -41.89 -20.97 -1.52
CA LYS A 33 -43.11 -20.18 -1.27
C LYS A 33 -42.84 -18.68 -1.48
N GLU A 34 -43.44 -18.08 -2.51
CA GLU A 34 -43.10 -16.73 -3.00
C GLU A 34 -43.50 -15.56 -2.09
N LYS A 35 -44.41 -15.75 -1.11
CA LYS A 35 -45.09 -14.64 -0.41
C LYS A 35 -45.27 -14.91 1.08
N VAL A 36 -44.93 -13.92 1.91
CA VAL A 36 -45.15 -13.95 3.37
C VAL A 36 -46.07 -12.79 3.75
N ALA A 37 -47.12 -13.08 4.52
CA ALA A 37 -48.04 -12.06 5.04
C ALA A 37 -47.54 -11.56 6.41
N VAL A 38 -47.29 -10.25 6.53
CA VAL A 38 -46.91 -9.60 7.79
C VAL A 38 -48.08 -8.73 8.26
N ALA A 39 -48.51 -8.90 9.51
CA ALA A 39 -49.58 -8.10 10.10
C ALA A 39 -49.08 -6.70 10.48
N SER A 40 -49.85 -5.64 10.20
CA SER A 40 -49.57 -4.28 10.67
C SER A 40 -49.61 -4.21 12.20
N VAL A 41 -48.91 -3.26 12.80
CA VAL A 41 -48.89 -3.00 14.26
C VAL A 41 -50.30 -2.85 14.85
N ASP A 42 -51.27 -2.34 14.08
CA ASP A 42 -52.66 -2.16 14.52
C ASP A 42 -53.57 -3.39 14.25
N GLY A 43 -53.03 -4.52 13.79
CA GLY A 43 -53.74 -5.78 13.51
C GLY A 43 -54.79 -5.76 12.38
N LYS A 44 -55.09 -4.58 11.80
CA LYS A 44 -56.20 -4.38 10.84
C LYS A 44 -55.83 -4.57 9.35
N LYS A 45 -54.54 -4.56 8.98
CA LYS A 45 -54.10 -4.81 7.58
C LYS A 45 -52.93 -5.79 7.54
N THR A 46 -53.02 -6.80 6.69
CA THR A 46 -51.93 -7.74 6.40
C THR A 46 -51.24 -7.32 5.11
N THR A 47 -49.96 -6.96 5.19
CA THR A 47 -49.15 -6.60 4.02
C THR A 47 -48.27 -7.78 3.63
N THR A 48 -48.43 -8.27 2.41
CA THR A 48 -47.60 -9.34 1.87
C THR A 48 -46.24 -8.81 1.42
N TYR A 49 -45.14 -9.43 1.83
CA TYR A 49 -43.76 -9.11 1.40
C TYR A 49 -43.12 -10.33 0.74
N ARG A 50 -42.04 -10.10 -0.01
CA ARG A 50 -41.21 -11.16 -0.59
C ARG A 50 -39.91 -11.30 0.21
N PRO A 51 -39.57 -12.47 0.77
CA PRO A 51 -38.29 -12.65 1.45
C PRO A 51 -37.11 -12.45 0.50
N PHE A 52 -36.07 -11.71 0.92
CA PHE A 52 -34.85 -11.55 0.13
C PHE A 52 -34.11 -12.88 -0.07
N GLN A 53 -34.27 -13.81 0.87
CA GLN A 53 -33.73 -15.16 0.83
C GLN A 53 -34.06 -15.92 -0.48
N LEU A 54 -35.15 -15.55 -1.17
CA LEU A 54 -35.54 -16.14 -2.45
C LEU A 54 -34.67 -15.70 -3.63
N GLU A 55 -33.88 -14.64 -3.48
CA GLU A 55 -32.95 -14.12 -4.50
C GLU A 55 -31.53 -14.69 -4.32
N SER A 56 -31.32 -15.60 -3.37
CA SER A 56 -30.04 -16.23 -3.06
C SER A 56 -30.15 -17.75 -3.20
N ASN A 57 -29.07 -18.36 -3.68
CA ASN A 57 -28.89 -19.81 -3.70
C ASN A 57 -27.84 -20.26 -2.66
N LEU A 58 -27.37 -19.37 -1.79
CA LEU A 58 -26.32 -19.67 -0.82
C LEU A 58 -26.74 -20.77 0.16
N HIS A 59 -25.99 -21.87 0.16
CA HIS A 59 -26.10 -22.91 1.17
C HIS A 59 -25.16 -22.62 2.35
N VAL A 60 -23.86 -22.49 2.08
CA VAL A 60 -22.83 -22.26 3.11
C VAL A 60 -21.49 -21.82 2.51
N THR A 61 -20.64 -21.20 3.32
CA THR A 61 -19.20 -21.03 2.99
C THR A 61 -18.48 -22.37 3.19
N LEU A 62 -17.82 -22.85 2.15
CA LEU A 62 -17.06 -24.11 2.13
C LEU A 62 -15.56 -23.81 2.02
N ARG A 63 -14.78 -24.25 3.00
CA ARG A 63 -13.31 -24.27 2.99
C ARG A 63 -12.82 -25.63 2.51
N VAL A 64 -11.98 -25.65 1.49
CA VAL A 64 -11.39 -26.87 0.94
C VAL A 64 -9.88 -26.83 1.11
N THR A 65 -9.30 -27.89 1.67
CA THR A 65 -7.86 -28.07 1.86
C THR A 65 -7.42 -29.44 1.34
N ILE A 66 -6.89 -29.48 0.12
CA ILE A 66 -6.50 -30.71 -0.60
C ILE A 66 -5.13 -30.46 -1.27
N GLY A 67 -4.22 -31.43 -1.22
CA GLY A 67 -2.93 -31.33 -1.92
C GLY A 67 -2.05 -30.15 -1.48
N GLY A 68 -2.14 -29.76 -0.19
CA GLY A 68 -1.40 -28.60 0.37
C GLY A 68 -1.94 -27.23 -0.05
N GLN A 69 -2.99 -27.17 -0.88
CA GLN A 69 -3.69 -25.93 -1.23
C GLN A 69 -4.91 -25.74 -0.34
N SER A 70 -5.22 -24.49 0.02
CA SER A 70 -6.41 -24.15 0.79
C SER A 70 -7.12 -22.93 0.19
N PHE A 71 -8.44 -23.04 -0.01
CA PHE A 71 -9.27 -21.96 -0.55
C PHE A 71 -10.70 -22.03 0.02
N GLY A 72 -11.38 -20.88 0.05
CA GLY A 72 -12.80 -20.79 0.39
C GLY A 72 -13.66 -20.60 -0.86
N CYS A 73 -14.90 -21.08 -0.84
CA CYS A 73 -15.89 -20.85 -1.88
C CYS A 73 -17.31 -20.72 -1.30
N TRP A 74 -18.22 -20.10 -2.03
CA TRP A 74 -19.65 -20.13 -1.69
C TRP A 74 -20.30 -21.31 -2.38
N LEU A 75 -20.78 -22.27 -1.59
CA LEU A 75 -21.53 -23.41 -2.09
C LEU A 75 -23.00 -23.01 -2.25
N LEU A 76 -23.56 -23.26 -3.43
CA LEU A 76 -24.91 -22.87 -3.80
C LEU A 76 -25.78 -24.11 -4.08
N ASN A 77 -27.06 -24.04 -3.69
CA ASN A 77 -28.09 -25.05 -3.92
C ASN A 77 -29.38 -24.42 -4.45
N GLU A 78 -29.92 -24.92 -5.57
CA GLU A 78 -31.15 -24.38 -6.16
C GLU A 78 -32.42 -25.09 -5.68
N ASP A 79 -32.44 -26.41 -5.78
CA ASP A 79 -33.65 -27.24 -5.64
C ASP A 79 -33.37 -28.57 -4.91
N GLY A 80 -32.34 -28.60 -4.06
CA GLY A 80 -31.92 -29.77 -3.29
C GLY A 80 -30.88 -30.63 -4.03
N ASP A 81 -31.08 -30.88 -5.32
CA ASP A 81 -30.24 -31.80 -6.10
C ASP A 81 -29.21 -31.09 -7.00
N LYS A 82 -29.39 -29.80 -7.32
CA LYS A 82 -28.45 -29.03 -8.14
C LYS A 82 -27.49 -28.20 -7.30
N TRP A 83 -26.21 -28.55 -7.42
CA TRP A 83 -25.11 -27.88 -6.73
C TRP A 83 -24.25 -27.08 -7.70
N SER A 84 -23.78 -25.93 -7.24
CA SER A 84 -22.76 -25.13 -7.91
C SER A 84 -21.93 -24.39 -6.88
N ALA A 85 -20.79 -23.86 -7.27
CA ALA A 85 -19.93 -23.06 -6.41
C ALA A 85 -19.48 -21.80 -7.11
N VAL A 86 -19.30 -20.74 -6.32
CA VAL A 86 -18.55 -19.56 -6.74
C VAL A 86 -17.22 -19.56 -6.01
N ILE A 87 -16.14 -19.59 -6.79
CA ILE A 87 -14.75 -19.71 -6.37
C ILE A 87 -14.10 -18.33 -6.52
N PRO A 88 -13.99 -17.56 -5.43
CA PRO A 88 -13.38 -16.24 -5.44
C PRO A 88 -11.84 -16.31 -5.41
N PHE A 89 -11.21 -15.46 -6.22
CA PHE A 89 -9.79 -15.15 -6.15
C PHE A 89 -9.61 -13.64 -5.93
N LYS A 90 -8.66 -13.26 -5.09
CA LYS A 90 -8.28 -11.87 -4.92
C LYS A 90 -7.05 -11.58 -5.79
N LEU A 91 -7.07 -10.45 -6.50
CA LEU A 91 -5.99 -10.04 -7.39
C LEU A 91 -5.22 -8.84 -6.86
N CYS A 92 -3.91 -8.82 -7.11
CA CYS A 92 -3.09 -7.62 -6.95
C CYS A 92 -3.24 -6.60 -8.10
N GLY A 93 -3.81 -7.01 -9.24
CA GLY A 93 -3.91 -6.22 -10.46
C GLY A 93 -2.56 -5.94 -11.15
N PHE A 94 -2.57 -5.31 -12.32
CA PHE A 94 -1.42 -4.76 -13.01
C PHE A 94 -1.10 -3.36 -12.50
N HIS A 95 0.19 -3.09 -12.32
CA HIS A 95 0.63 -1.76 -11.94
C HIS A 95 0.34 -0.77 -13.08
N PRO A 96 -0.14 0.48 -12.86
CA PRO A 96 -0.49 1.40 -13.94
C PRO A 96 0.71 1.84 -14.81
N GLN A 97 1.91 1.72 -14.26
CA GLN A 97 3.17 2.00 -14.94
C GLN A 97 3.89 0.67 -15.22
N LEU A 98 3.53 0.05 -16.34
CA LEU A 98 4.14 -1.16 -16.88
C LEU A 98 5.28 -0.82 -17.84
N HIS A 99 6.32 -1.65 -17.85
CA HIS A 99 7.37 -1.61 -18.87
C HIS A 99 6.79 -2.05 -20.23
N THR A 100 7.44 -1.65 -21.31
CA THR A 100 6.96 -1.94 -22.68
C THR A 100 6.84 -3.43 -22.94
N GLU A 101 7.79 -4.23 -22.45
CA GLU A 101 7.80 -5.69 -22.55
C GLU A 101 6.60 -6.32 -21.82
N GLU A 102 6.30 -5.86 -20.61
CA GLU A 102 5.16 -6.35 -19.81
C GLU A 102 3.81 -6.07 -20.48
N ILE A 103 3.69 -4.94 -21.19
CA ILE A 103 2.45 -4.57 -21.88
C ILE A 103 2.18 -5.55 -23.03
N VAL A 104 3.23 -5.90 -23.77
CA VAL A 104 3.12 -6.89 -24.86
C VAL A 104 2.79 -8.25 -24.28
N GLU A 105 3.53 -8.69 -23.26
CA GLU A 105 3.34 -9.98 -22.59
C GLU A 105 1.93 -10.13 -22.03
N TYR A 106 1.44 -9.18 -21.23
CA TYR A 106 0.11 -9.28 -20.62
C TYR A 106 -1.02 -9.20 -21.65
N SER A 107 -0.92 -8.34 -22.66
CA SER A 107 -1.95 -8.22 -23.70
C SER A 107 -2.09 -9.52 -24.51
N GLU A 108 -0.97 -10.16 -24.85
CA GLU A 108 -0.96 -11.44 -25.57
C GLU A 108 -1.43 -12.59 -24.66
N ALA A 109 -0.95 -12.63 -23.42
CA ALA A 109 -1.33 -13.63 -22.43
C ALA A 109 -2.85 -13.65 -22.15
N ILE A 110 -3.47 -12.47 -21.98
CA ILE A 110 -4.93 -12.33 -21.81
C ILE A 110 -5.66 -12.89 -23.04
N THR A 111 -5.22 -12.49 -24.23
CA THR A 111 -5.86 -12.86 -25.50
C THR A 111 -5.79 -14.37 -25.74
N GLU A 112 -4.64 -14.99 -25.50
CA GLU A 112 -4.47 -16.45 -25.67
C GLU A 112 -5.19 -17.24 -24.58
N ALA A 113 -5.11 -16.82 -23.32
CA ALA A 113 -5.75 -17.54 -22.22
C ALA A 113 -7.28 -17.63 -22.42
N PHE A 114 -7.95 -16.54 -22.79
CA PHE A 114 -9.40 -16.56 -22.96
C PHE A 114 -9.91 -17.36 -24.17
N LYS A 115 -9.03 -17.86 -25.05
CA LYS A 115 -9.41 -18.88 -26.04
C LYS A 115 -9.68 -20.25 -25.42
N GLU A 116 -9.12 -20.53 -24.24
CA GLU A 116 -9.21 -21.80 -23.53
C GLU A 116 -10.21 -21.77 -22.37
N PHE A 117 -11.21 -20.90 -22.47
CA PHE A 117 -12.23 -20.70 -21.45
C PHE A 117 -13.05 -21.99 -21.21
N PRO A 118 -13.25 -22.42 -19.94
CA PRO A 118 -14.07 -23.58 -19.62
C PRO A 118 -15.50 -23.46 -20.16
N SER A 119 -15.97 -24.50 -20.87
CA SER A 119 -17.33 -24.50 -21.45
C SER A 119 -18.40 -24.46 -20.36
N ASP A 120 -19.49 -23.73 -20.60
CA ASP A 120 -20.68 -23.61 -19.71
C ASP A 120 -20.45 -23.00 -18.32
N GLU A 121 -19.27 -22.46 -18.06
CA GLU A 121 -18.95 -21.67 -16.86
C GLU A 121 -18.83 -20.19 -17.19
N LYS A 122 -18.74 -19.36 -16.15
CA LYS A 122 -18.55 -17.91 -16.27
C LYS A 122 -17.46 -17.43 -15.31
N ILE A 123 -16.86 -16.30 -15.69
CA ILE A 123 -15.94 -15.54 -14.85
C ILE A 123 -16.50 -14.15 -14.68
N THR A 124 -16.43 -13.61 -13.47
CA THR A 124 -16.84 -12.25 -13.19
C THR A 124 -15.70 -11.50 -12.53
N PHE A 125 -15.15 -10.52 -13.25
CA PHE A 125 -14.20 -9.57 -12.69
C PHE A 125 -14.97 -8.49 -11.94
N HIS A 126 -14.56 -8.23 -10.71
CA HIS A 126 -15.09 -7.18 -9.87
C HIS A 126 -13.94 -6.28 -9.43
N MET A 127 -14.11 -4.98 -9.62
CA MET A 127 -13.22 -3.99 -9.01
C MET A 127 -14.05 -2.98 -8.23
N GLY A 128 -13.68 -2.81 -6.97
CA GLY A 128 -14.32 -1.86 -6.07
C GLY A 128 -13.38 -0.73 -5.68
N CYS A 129 -13.92 0.49 -5.64
CA CYS A 129 -13.22 1.69 -5.20
C CYS A 129 -14.02 2.33 -4.05
N PHE A 130 -13.55 2.20 -2.81
CA PHE A 130 -14.34 2.56 -1.63
C PHE A 130 -13.58 3.45 -0.64
N ARG A 131 -14.31 4.35 0.01
CA ARG A 131 -13.80 5.07 1.18
C ARG A 131 -13.68 4.11 2.37
N ASN A 132 -12.61 4.26 3.15
CA ASN A 132 -12.42 3.48 4.37
C ASN A 132 -11.34 4.07 5.29
N LYS A 133 -11.74 4.93 6.21
CA LYS A 133 -10.84 5.49 7.22
C LYS A 133 -10.50 4.55 8.38
N ALA A 134 -11.29 3.50 8.64
CA ALA A 134 -11.20 2.74 9.88
C ALA A 134 -9.82 2.07 10.12
N PRO A 135 -9.20 1.37 9.13
CA PRO A 135 -7.90 0.74 9.34
C PRO A 135 -6.79 1.73 9.72
N ARG A 136 -6.74 2.89 9.03
CA ARG A 136 -5.71 3.90 9.28
C ARG A 136 -5.93 4.63 10.60
N LYS A 137 -7.18 4.94 10.96
CA LYS A 137 -7.46 5.53 12.28
C LYS A 137 -7.05 4.61 13.42
N LYS A 138 -7.33 3.30 13.30
CA LYS A 138 -6.90 2.29 14.28
C LYS A 138 -5.37 2.18 14.36
N GLU A 139 -4.67 2.24 13.24
CA GLU A 139 -3.19 2.25 13.23
C GLU A 139 -2.64 3.51 13.93
N LEU A 140 -3.16 4.70 13.60
CA LEU A 140 -2.74 5.96 14.21
C LEU A 140 -3.06 6.00 15.71
N GLU A 141 -4.18 5.42 16.14
CA GLU A 141 -4.52 5.25 17.57
C GLU A 141 -3.49 4.39 18.29
N GLN A 142 -3.17 3.21 17.74
CA GLN A 142 -2.15 2.32 18.31
C GLN A 142 -0.77 3.00 18.36
N LEU A 143 -0.43 3.77 17.32
CA LEU A 143 0.83 4.49 17.26
C LEU A 143 0.89 5.64 18.28
N ALA A 144 -0.22 6.37 18.47
CA ALA A 144 -0.34 7.43 19.47
C ALA A 144 -0.29 6.88 20.90
N GLU A 145 -0.93 5.74 21.16
CA GLU A 145 -0.87 5.03 22.44
C GLU A 145 0.56 4.55 22.74
N LYS A 146 1.24 3.97 21.74
CA LYS A 146 2.64 3.55 21.87
C LYS A 146 3.56 4.74 22.15
N ALA A 147 3.33 5.89 21.51
CA ALA A 147 4.07 7.11 21.80
C ALA A 147 3.89 7.56 23.27
N LEU A 148 2.68 7.45 23.83
CA LEU A 148 2.43 7.75 25.25
C LEU A 148 3.14 6.78 26.18
N GLN A 149 3.14 5.48 25.85
CA GLN A 149 3.88 4.45 26.62
C GLN A 149 5.39 4.73 26.64
N ASN A 150 5.92 5.36 25.60
CA ASN A 150 7.32 5.79 25.50
C ASN A 150 7.56 7.21 26.04
N GLU A 151 6.60 7.79 26.78
CA GLU A 151 6.68 9.16 27.33
C GLU A 151 6.85 10.28 26.29
N MET A 152 6.39 10.05 25.05
CA MET A 152 6.48 11.01 23.95
C MET A 152 5.12 11.70 23.69
N LEU A 153 4.66 12.49 24.66
CA LEU A 153 3.38 13.22 24.58
C LEU A 153 3.26 14.10 23.31
N PRO A 154 4.25 14.92 22.94
CA PRO A 154 4.18 15.70 21.70
C PRO A 154 3.94 14.84 20.45
N ILE A 155 4.61 13.68 20.36
CA ILE A 155 4.48 12.76 19.23
C ILE A 155 3.07 12.16 19.18
N SER A 156 2.53 11.75 20.34
CA SER A 156 1.14 11.27 20.43
C SER A 156 0.15 12.33 19.93
N VAL A 157 0.37 13.60 20.25
CA VAL A 157 -0.46 14.72 19.78
C VAL A 157 -0.35 14.91 18.26
N LEU A 158 0.85 14.86 17.69
CA LEU A 158 1.04 14.96 16.23
C LEU A 158 0.36 13.82 15.47
N VAL A 159 0.50 12.58 15.96
CA VAL A 159 -0.13 11.39 15.36
C VAL A 159 -1.66 11.49 15.46
N ASN A 160 -2.20 11.96 16.60
CA ASN A 160 -3.63 12.20 16.73
C ASN A 160 -4.13 13.34 15.82
N ASN A 161 -3.32 14.38 15.58
CA ASN A 161 -3.66 15.45 14.65
C ASN A 161 -3.78 14.94 13.20
N GLU A 162 -2.98 13.93 12.81
CA GLU A 162 -3.10 13.28 11.50
C GLU A 162 -4.47 12.60 11.31
N LYS A 163 -5.10 12.07 12.37
CA LYS A 163 -6.43 11.45 12.28
C LYS A 163 -7.50 12.42 11.78
N ILE A 164 -7.40 13.70 12.15
CA ILE A 164 -8.31 14.75 11.65
C ILE A 164 -8.15 14.88 10.14
N ARG A 165 -6.92 14.85 9.64
CA ARG A 165 -6.64 14.90 8.20
C ARG A 165 -7.20 13.69 7.46
N ILE A 166 -7.14 12.50 8.07
CA ILE A 166 -7.76 11.29 7.50
C ILE A 166 -9.29 11.43 7.39
N ASP A 167 -9.95 12.01 8.39
CA ASP A 167 -11.39 12.28 8.33
C ASP A 167 -11.75 13.22 7.17
N GLU A 168 -11.01 14.33 7.03
CA GLU A 168 -11.22 15.29 5.93
C GLU A 168 -11.04 14.65 4.54
N LEU A 169 -9.99 13.85 4.35
CA LEU A 169 -9.66 13.22 3.07
C LEU A 169 -10.65 12.11 2.68
N ASP A 170 -11.19 11.39 3.66
CA ASP A 170 -12.22 10.37 3.48
C ASP A 170 -13.56 11.03 3.13
N GLU A 171 -13.96 12.10 3.83
CA GLU A 171 -15.20 12.83 3.58
C GLU A 171 -15.29 13.40 2.15
N ILE A 172 -14.20 13.99 1.64
CA ILE A 172 -14.16 14.52 0.26
C ILE A 172 -13.93 13.44 -0.81
N GLY A 173 -13.67 12.19 -0.42
CA GLY A 173 -13.44 11.07 -1.35
C GLY A 173 -12.06 11.05 -2.03
N ASN A 174 -11.09 11.82 -1.52
CA ASN A 174 -9.71 11.83 -2.04
C ASN A 174 -8.93 10.58 -1.60
N ARG A 175 -9.34 9.93 -0.50
CA ARG A 175 -8.73 8.71 0.02
C ARG A 175 -9.65 7.51 -0.19
N LYS A 176 -9.24 6.55 -1.02
CA LYS A 176 -10.07 5.40 -1.40
C LYS A 176 -9.25 4.14 -1.69
N PHE A 177 -9.79 2.98 -1.35
CA PHE A 177 -9.14 1.69 -1.52
C PHE A 177 -9.67 0.98 -2.74
N TRP A 178 -8.74 0.33 -3.44
CA TRP A 178 -9.02 -0.49 -4.59
C TRP A 178 -8.89 -1.94 -4.20
N GLU A 179 -9.86 -2.74 -4.60
CA GLU A 179 -9.80 -4.19 -4.51
C GLU A 179 -10.26 -4.79 -5.83
N ILE A 180 -9.59 -5.86 -6.23
CA ILE A 180 -9.95 -6.60 -7.43
C ILE A 180 -10.20 -8.04 -7.01
N TRP A 181 -11.37 -8.52 -7.38
CA TRP A 181 -11.84 -9.87 -7.15
C TRP A 181 -12.21 -10.52 -8.47
N VAL A 182 -12.04 -11.83 -8.53
CA VAL A 182 -12.51 -12.65 -9.65
C VAL A 182 -13.37 -13.74 -9.07
N PHE A 183 -14.59 -13.84 -9.57
CA PHE A 183 -15.53 -14.88 -9.17
C PHE A 183 -15.68 -15.86 -10.33
N CYS A 184 -15.11 -17.06 -10.15
CA CYS A 184 -15.21 -18.13 -11.13
C CYS A 184 -16.29 -19.11 -10.72
N THR A 185 -17.06 -19.64 -11.66
CA THR A 185 -18.10 -20.63 -11.33
C THR A 185 -17.63 -22.06 -11.52
N TRP A 186 -18.24 -22.95 -10.77
CA TRP A 186 -18.26 -24.38 -11.01
C TRP A 186 -19.70 -24.87 -10.91
N THR A 187 -20.12 -25.74 -11.83
CA THR A 187 -21.45 -26.36 -11.82
C THR A 187 -21.36 -27.87 -11.71
N GLY A 188 -21.99 -28.44 -10.68
CA GLY A 188 -22.07 -29.89 -10.51
C GLY A 188 -22.95 -30.53 -11.58
N ASN A 189 -22.38 -31.46 -12.36
CA ASN A 189 -23.01 -32.30 -13.38
C ASN A 189 -23.88 -31.60 -14.45
N LYS A 190 -23.29 -31.38 -15.63
CA LYS A 190 -24.00 -31.24 -16.90
C LYS A 190 -23.52 -32.34 -17.86
N ASN A 191 -24.45 -32.97 -18.58
CA ASN A 191 -24.21 -34.07 -19.52
C ASN A 191 -23.01 -33.83 -20.47
N TYR A 192 -21.84 -34.42 -20.20
CA TYR A 192 -20.79 -34.57 -21.21
C TYR A 192 -21.19 -35.68 -22.19
N ARG A 193 -21.50 -35.29 -23.42
CA ARG A 193 -21.38 -36.17 -24.59
C ARG A 193 -19.87 -36.34 -24.86
N GLU A 194 -19.46 -37.61 -24.90
CA GLU A 194 -18.24 -38.14 -25.53
C GLU A 194 -16.87 -37.66 -24.99
N LYS A 195 -16.39 -38.31 -23.93
CA LYS A 195 -15.22 -39.23 -23.96
C LYS A 195 -14.91 -39.73 -22.54
N ASP A 196 -14.44 -40.98 -22.49
CA ASP A 196 -14.35 -41.84 -21.31
C ASP A 196 -13.60 -41.24 -20.10
N GLY A 197 -14.22 -41.36 -18.92
CA GLY A 197 -13.63 -41.11 -17.61
C GLY A 197 -14.42 -41.81 -16.51
N PHE A 198 -13.74 -42.51 -15.61
CA PHE A 198 -14.29 -43.42 -14.58
C PHE A 198 -15.32 -42.78 -13.61
N THR A 199 -15.36 -41.46 -13.52
CA THR A 199 -16.32 -40.64 -12.74
C THR A 199 -17.73 -40.62 -13.35
N ASP A 200 -17.85 -40.75 -14.68
CA ASP A 200 -19.11 -40.70 -15.43
C ASP A 200 -20.00 -41.93 -15.13
N LYS A 201 -19.39 -43.04 -14.68
CA LYS A 201 -20.11 -44.24 -14.23
C LYS A 201 -20.72 -44.09 -12.84
N ILE A 202 -20.10 -43.34 -11.93
CA ILE A 202 -20.56 -43.25 -10.54
C ILE A 202 -21.78 -42.33 -10.47
N LEU A 203 -21.72 -41.13 -11.07
CA LEU A 203 -22.83 -40.18 -11.04
C LEU A 203 -24.03 -40.66 -11.91
N ARG A 204 -23.80 -41.31 -13.05
CA ARG A 204 -24.90 -41.88 -13.87
C ARG A 204 -25.52 -43.15 -13.28
N THR A 205 -24.75 -43.99 -12.59
CA THR A 205 -25.32 -45.17 -11.88
C THR A 205 -26.13 -44.73 -10.66
N VAL A 206 -25.72 -43.67 -9.98
CA VAL A 206 -26.38 -43.08 -8.80
C VAL A 206 -27.66 -42.33 -9.19
N ALA A 207 -27.69 -41.57 -10.29
CA ALA A 207 -28.89 -40.88 -10.74
C ALA A 207 -29.96 -41.80 -11.36
N ARG A 208 -29.57 -42.90 -12.04
CA ARG A 208 -30.54 -43.83 -12.69
C ARG A 208 -31.05 -44.98 -11.82
N LYS A 209 -30.37 -45.39 -10.74
CA LYS A 209 -30.84 -46.49 -9.85
C LYS A 209 -31.65 -46.04 -8.63
N ILE A 210 -31.73 -44.74 -8.34
CA ILE A 210 -32.22 -44.24 -7.04
C ILE A 210 -33.49 -43.40 -7.23
N GLY A 211 -34.56 -44.08 -7.67
CA GLY A 211 -35.92 -43.57 -7.49
C GLY A 211 -36.30 -43.53 -6.00
N LYS A 212 -37.26 -42.67 -5.66
CA LYS A 212 -37.75 -42.41 -4.28
C LYS A 212 -38.11 -43.65 -3.45
N THR A 213 -38.38 -44.79 -4.10
CA THR A 213 -38.84 -46.03 -3.47
C THR A 213 -37.71 -46.87 -2.85
N THR A 214 -36.45 -46.71 -3.28
CA THR A 214 -35.31 -47.51 -2.79
C THR A 214 -34.58 -46.90 -1.60
N ARG A 215 -34.77 -45.59 -1.32
CA ARG A 215 -34.07 -44.85 -0.25
C ARG A 215 -34.44 -45.33 1.16
N THR A 216 -35.65 -45.86 1.35
CA THR A 216 -36.13 -46.36 2.65
C THR A 216 -35.77 -47.83 2.88
N PHE A 217 -35.36 -48.58 1.85
CA PHE A 217 -35.27 -50.04 1.90
C PHE A 217 -33.85 -50.60 2.12
N MET A 218 -32.77 -49.82 1.90
CA MET A 218 -31.38 -50.32 1.95
C MET A 218 -30.49 -49.77 3.08
N GLY A 219 -30.97 -48.88 3.96
CA GLY A 219 -30.22 -48.46 5.16
C GLY A 219 -28.92 -47.67 4.92
N THR A 220 -28.54 -47.37 3.67
CA THR A 220 -27.31 -46.66 3.28
C THR A 220 -27.43 -45.12 3.27
N GLN A 221 -28.51 -44.58 3.84
CA GLN A 221 -28.77 -43.15 3.86
C GLN A 221 -27.70 -42.37 4.65
N GLY A 222 -27.18 -42.95 5.75
CA GLY A 222 -26.18 -42.29 6.61
C GLY A 222 -24.80 -42.10 5.96
N GLU A 223 -24.30 -43.10 5.21
CA GLU A 223 -22.95 -43.03 4.59
C GLU A 223 -22.87 -42.03 3.42
N TRP A 224 -23.98 -41.82 2.71
CA TRP A 224 -24.05 -40.85 1.61
C TRP A 224 -24.15 -39.41 2.13
N GLU A 225 -25.01 -39.20 3.12
CA GLU A 225 -25.15 -37.90 3.80
C GLU A 225 -23.80 -37.49 4.41
N GLU A 226 -23.07 -38.41 5.06
CA GLU A 226 -21.75 -38.12 5.66
C GLU A 226 -20.64 -37.73 4.67
N ASN A 227 -20.75 -38.10 3.38
CA ASN A 227 -19.69 -37.90 2.38
C ASN A 227 -19.99 -36.85 1.31
N LEU A 228 -21.20 -36.28 1.27
CA LEU A 228 -21.62 -35.32 0.24
C LEU A 228 -20.66 -34.13 0.12
N TYR A 229 -20.35 -33.45 1.23
CA TYR A 229 -19.45 -32.29 1.20
C TYR A 229 -18.03 -32.67 0.82
N CYS A 230 -17.55 -33.86 1.17
CA CYS A 230 -16.25 -34.36 0.75
C CYS A 230 -16.19 -34.57 -0.77
N GLN A 231 -17.25 -35.14 -1.37
CA GLN A 231 -17.34 -35.33 -2.82
C GLN A 231 -17.43 -34.00 -3.56
N LEU A 232 -18.28 -33.08 -3.09
CA LEU A 232 -18.41 -31.75 -3.66
C LEU A 232 -17.09 -30.98 -3.57
N ALA A 233 -16.40 -31.02 -2.42
CA ALA A 233 -15.11 -30.36 -2.24
C ALA A 233 -14.05 -30.91 -3.20
N LYS A 234 -14.00 -32.24 -3.40
CA LYS A 234 -13.08 -32.87 -4.35
C LYS A 234 -13.37 -32.44 -5.79
N ASP A 235 -14.63 -32.45 -6.21
CA ASP A 235 -15.03 -32.08 -7.56
C ASP A 235 -14.81 -30.58 -7.84
N ILE A 236 -15.15 -29.72 -6.88
CA ILE A 236 -14.85 -28.28 -6.92
C ILE A 236 -13.35 -28.05 -7.01
N TYR A 237 -12.52 -28.83 -6.30
CA TYR A 237 -11.07 -28.70 -6.38
C TYR A 237 -10.53 -29.11 -7.76
N GLU A 238 -10.89 -30.30 -8.25
CA GLU A 238 -10.35 -30.89 -9.48
C GLU A 238 -10.88 -30.21 -10.74
N ASN A 239 -12.18 -29.91 -10.80
CA ASN A 239 -12.87 -29.45 -12.01
C ASN A 239 -13.28 -27.96 -11.96
N GLY A 240 -13.13 -27.29 -10.82
CA GLY A 240 -13.37 -25.85 -10.70
C GLY A 240 -12.08 -25.08 -10.40
N TYR A 241 -11.55 -25.26 -9.20
CA TYR A 241 -10.44 -24.47 -8.66
C TYR A 241 -9.16 -24.63 -9.49
N LEU A 242 -8.71 -25.86 -9.76
CA LEU A 242 -7.45 -26.09 -10.48
C LEU A 242 -7.48 -25.54 -11.92
N PRO A 243 -8.52 -25.79 -12.75
CA PRO A 243 -8.61 -25.23 -14.10
C PRO A 243 -8.61 -23.70 -14.10
N TRP A 244 -9.40 -23.07 -13.22
CA TRP A 244 -9.46 -21.61 -13.13
C TRP A 244 -8.15 -21.00 -12.68
N ARG A 245 -7.50 -21.62 -11.69
CA ARG A 245 -6.19 -21.20 -11.20
C ARG A 245 -5.12 -21.32 -12.29
N LEU A 246 -5.07 -22.43 -13.02
CA LEU A 246 -4.14 -22.62 -14.14
C LEU A 246 -4.35 -21.57 -15.23
N LEU A 247 -5.60 -21.28 -15.58
CA LEU A 247 -5.94 -20.26 -16.55
C LEU A 247 -5.46 -18.87 -16.12
N LEU A 248 -5.82 -18.44 -14.91
CA LEU A 248 -5.56 -17.07 -14.44
C LEU A 248 -4.11 -16.85 -13.99
N GLU A 249 -3.53 -17.78 -13.23
CA GLU A 249 -2.17 -17.63 -12.70
C GLU A 249 -1.11 -17.99 -13.74
N THR A 250 -1.26 -19.13 -14.43
CA THR A 250 -0.21 -19.64 -15.32
C THR A 250 -0.31 -19.10 -16.74
N LYS A 251 -1.53 -18.95 -17.30
CA LYS A 251 -1.68 -18.48 -18.69
C LYS A 251 -1.77 -16.97 -18.81
N VAL A 252 -2.59 -16.33 -17.98
CA VAL A 252 -2.70 -14.85 -17.97
C VAL A 252 -1.53 -14.20 -17.23
N GLY A 253 -0.92 -14.88 -16.27
CA GLY A 253 0.17 -14.31 -15.45
C GLY A 253 -0.33 -13.44 -14.28
N LEU A 254 -1.56 -13.67 -13.80
CA LEU A 254 -2.11 -12.92 -12.66
C LEU A 254 -1.59 -13.47 -11.33
N SER A 255 -1.24 -12.57 -10.41
CA SER A 255 -0.93 -12.95 -9.03
C SER A 255 -2.23 -13.15 -8.24
N LEU A 256 -2.55 -14.42 -7.95
CA LEU A 256 -3.75 -14.81 -7.21
C LEU A 256 -3.47 -14.98 -5.72
N GLU A 257 -4.32 -14.42 -4.88
CA GLU A 257 -4.40 -14.75 -3.46
C GLU A 257 -5.69 -15.52 -3.19
N ASN A 258 -5.56 -16.68 -2.52
CA ASN A 258 -6.73 -17.43 -2.04
C ASN A 258 -7.28 -16.73 -0.79
N PRO A 259 -8.51 -16.18 -0.82
CA PRO A 259 -9.11 -15.53 0.33
C PRO A 259 -9.33 -16.52 1.49
N ALA A 260 -9.20 -16.02 2.71
CA ALA A 260 -9.60 -16.76 3.90
C ALA A 260 -11.14 -16.76 4.07
N ASP A 261 -11.65 -17.65 4.92
CA ASP A 261 -13.09 -17.73 5.21
C ASP A 261 -13.64 -16.39 5.73
N ASP A 262 -12.84 -15.69 6.55
CA ASP A 262 -13.13 -14.35 7.04
C ASP A 262 -13.20 -13.34 5.90
N ASP A 263 -12.31 -13.40 4.91
CA ASP A 263 -12.34 -12.46 3.78
C ASP A 263 -13.65 -12.58 3.00
N LEU A 264 -14.14 -13.80 2.79
CA LEU A 264 -15.41 -14.05 2.09
C LEU A 264 -16.61 -13.54 2.89
N TRP A 265 -16.62 -13.79 4.19
CA TRP A 265 -17.67 -13.29 5.05
C TRP A 265 -17.66 -11.76 5.14
N HIS A 266 -16.49 -11.15 5.34
CA HIS A 266 -16.34 -9.70 5.35
C HIS A 266 -16.82 -9.09 4.03
N TRP A 267 -16.42 -9.67 2.89
CA TRP A 267 -16.85 -9.19 1.58
C TRP A 267 -18.37 -9.22 1.48
N LEU A 268 -19.01 -10.34 1.81
CA LEU A 268 -20.47 -10.49 1.75
C LEU A 268 -21.18 -9.54 2.74
N TRP A 269 -20.68 -9.44 3.97
CA TRP A 269 -21.23 -8.53 4.99
C TRP A 269 -21.20 -7.08 4.53
N TYR A 270 -20.06 -6.62 3.98
CA TYR A 270 -19.90 -5.24 3.53
C TYR A 270 -20.76 -4.88 2.32
N ARG A 271 -21.18 -5.86 1.50
CA ARG A 271 -22.16 -5.63 0.42
C ARG A 271 -23.53 -5.15 0.95
N PHE A 272 -23.92 -5.55 2.17
CA PHE A 272 -25.19 -5.15 2.78
C PHE A 272 -25.04 -4.07 3.85
N ASN A 273 -23.90 -4.03 4.57
CA ASN A 273 -23.73 -3.22 5.78
C ASN A 273 -22.71 -2.08 5.63
N GLY A 274 -21.96 -2.02 4.52
CA GLY A 274 -20.93 -1.01 4.29
C GLY A 274 -19.60 -1.30 5.02
N ARG A 275 -18.49 -0.77 4.48
CA ARG A 275 -17.11 -1.11 4.90
C ARG A 275 -16.63 -0.47 6.19
N CYS A 276 -17.36 0.51 6.71
CA CYS A 276 -17.04 1.16 7.97
C CYS A 276 -17.52 0.34 9.19
N THR A 277 -18.22 -0.77 8.97
CA THR A 277 -18.75 -1.64 10.02
C THR A 277 -17.79 -2.76 10.41
N VAL A 278 -18.02 -3.35 11.58
CA VAL A 278 -17.32 -4.56 12.03
C VAL A 278 -18.22 -5.75 11.72
N ALA A 279 -17.75 -6.71 10.91
CA ALA A 279 -18.52 -7.92 10.68
C ALA A 279 -18.54 -8.80 11.94
N PRO A 280 -19.68 -9.46 12.26
CA PRO A 280 -19.74 -10.42 13.35
C PRO A 280 -19.00 -11.71 12.98
N GLU A 281 -18.94 -12.68 13.90
CA GLU A 281 -18.39 -14.01 13.60
C GLU A 281 -19.13 -14.68 12.45
N ILE A 282 -18.41 -15.48 11.65
CA ILE A 282 -18.97 -16.18 10.50
C ILE A 282 -20.10 -17.11 10.98
N PRO A 283 -21.33 -17.00 10.44
CA PRO A 283 -22.46 -17.76 10.96
C PRO A 283 -22.27 -19.28 10.88
N GLN A 284 -21.88 -19.77 9.69
CA GLN A 284 -21.63 -21.20 9.42
C GLN A 284 -20.47 -21.38 8.45
N ILE A 285 -19.64 -22.40 8.70
CA ILE A 285 -18.55 -22.81 7.81
C ILE A 285 -18.48 -24.33 7.76
N ILE A 286 -18.30 -24.88 6.57
CA ILE A 286 -17.92 -26.27 6.40
C ILE A 286 -16.46 -26.32 5.96
N LYS A 287 -15.64 -27.07 6.68
CA LYS A 287 -14.23 -27.29 6.36
C LYS A 287 -14.04 -28.73 5.88
N VAL A 288 -13.46 -28.92 4.71
CA VAL A 288 -13.07 -30.22 4.18
C VAL A 288 -11.55 -30.24 4.03
N SER A 289 -10.90 -31.19 4.67
CA SER A 289 -9.45 -31.34 4.66
C SER A 289 -9.02 -32.78 4.40
N GLU A 290 -7.92 -32.95 3.69
CA GLU A 290 -7.23 -34.23 3.52
C GLU A 290 -6.57 -34.68 4.84
N MET A 291 -6.95 -35.85 5.35
CA MET A 291 -6.33 -36.49 6.52
C MET A 291 -6.05 -37.97 6.23
N GLY A 292 -4.77 -38.36 6.22
CA GLY A 292 -4.36 -39.72 5.89
C GLY A 292 -4.63 -40.07 4.42
N GLN A 293 -5.44 -41.10 4.16
CA GLN A 293 -5.82 -41.54 2.80
C GLN A 293 -7.19 -41.01 2.32
N GLY A 294 -7.85 -40.13 3.08
CA GLY A 294 -9.22 -39.69 2.79
C GLY A 294 -9.49 -38.21 3.08
N LEU A 295 -10.68 -37.75 2.70
CA LEU A 295 -11.18 -36.41 3.01
C LEU A 295 -12.07 -36.46 4.25
N GLN A 296 -11.86 -35.54 5.18
CA GLN A 296 -12.69 -35.37 6.36
C GLN A 296 -13.38 -34.01 6.33
N ARG A 297 -14.65 -33.98 6.73
CA ARG A 297 -15.45 -32.76 6.87
C ARG A 297 -15.66 -32.38 8.33
N GLN A 298 -15.67 -31.09 8.61
CA GLN A 298 -15.98 -30.47 9.91
C GLN A 298 -16.97 -29.33 9.69
N ILE A 299 -18.08 -29.33 10.42
CA ILE A 299 -19.08 -28.24 10.39
C ILE A 299 -18.90 -27.38 11.64
N ILE A 300 -18.80 -26.07 11.45
CA ILE A 300 -18.71 -25.08 12.51
C ILE A 300 -19.93 -24.17 12.39
N THR A 301 -20.72 -24.09 13.46
CA THR A 301 -21.96 -23.30 13.53
C THR A 301 -21.90 -22.38 14.75
N ASN A 302 -21.67 -21.09 14.52
CA ASN A 302 -21.60 -20.08 15.59
C ASN A 302 -23.00 -19.52 15.92
N THR A 303 -23.94 -19.62 14.99
CA THR A 303 -25.35 -19.21 15.17
C THR A 303 -26.29 -20.11 14.40
N GLN A 304 -27.52 -20.27 14.91
CA GLN A 304 -28.54 -21.08 14.25
C GLN A 304 -29.20 -20.38 13.04
N LYS A 305 -29.12 -19.04 12.97
CA LYS A 305 -29.62 -18.25 11.82
C LYS A 305 -28.69 -18.41 10.63
N ASP A 306 -29.20 -18.63 9.42
CA ASP A 306 -28.33 -18.75 8.26
C ASP A 306 -27.57 -17.46 7.90
N THR A 307 -26.50 -17.65 7.12
CA THR A 307 -25.54 -16.60 6.77
C THR A 307 -26.20 -15.34 6.21
N LEU A 308 -27.19 -15.50 5.32
CA LEU A 308 -27.89 -14.37 4.73
C LEU A 308 -28.82 -13.69 5.74
N SER A 309 -29.51 -14.45 6.59
CA SER A 309 -30.35 -13.89 7.65
C SER A 309 -29.55 -13.02 8.63
N VAL A 310 -28.31 -13.41 8.94
CA VAL A 310 -27.38 -12.60 9.75
C VAL A 310 -26.99 -11.32 9.00
N ALA A 311 -26.57 -11.42 7.73
CA ALA A 311 -26.18 -10.24 6.93
C ALA A 311 -27.32 -9.21 6.80
N LEU A 312 -28.55 -9.67 6.58
CA LEU A 312 -29.75 -8.82 6.41
C LEU A 312 -30.31 -8.30 7.74
N SER A 313 -29.97 -8.91 8.88
CA SER A 313 -30.38 -8.41 10.20
C SER A 313 -29.78 -7.03 10.47
N GLY A 314 -28.64 -6.74 9.84
CA GLY A 314 -27.96 -5.47 9.92
C GLY A 314 -27.26 -5.22 11.26
N PHE A 315 -26.95 -3.96 11.52
CA PHE A 315 -26.26 -3.49 12.72
C PHE A 315 -27.00 -2.27 13.31
N ASP A 316 -26.67 -1.88 14.55
CA ASP A 316 -27.30 -0.75 15.26
C ASP A 316 -28.84 -0.79 15.31
N GLY A 317 -29.41 -2.00 15.34
CA GLY A 317 -30.86 -2.21 15.40
C GLY A 317 -31.61 -1.88 14.09
N LYS A 318 -30.88 -1.62 12.99
CA LYS A 318 -31.45 -1.37 11.66
C LYS A 318 -31.20 -2.55 10.73
N THR A 319 -32.23 -2.96 9.99
CA THR A 319 -32.10 -4.01 8.98
C THR A 319 -31.28 -3.52 7.79
N SER A 320 -30.47 -4.42 7.24
CA SER A 320 -29.74 -4.24 5.99
C SER A 320 -30.38 -4.98 4.82
N CYS A 321 -31.67 -5.34 4.96
CA CYS A 321 -32.46 -5.88 3.87
C CYS A 321 -32.61 -4.82 2.78
N PRO A 322 -32.21 -5.09 1.52
CA PRO A 322 -32.35 -4.13 0.45
C PRO A 322 -33.81 -3.70 0.28
N GLN A 323 -34.01 -2.43 -0.07
CA GLN A 323 -35.31 -1.85 -0.36
C GLN A 323 -35.26 -1.12 -1.69
N HIS A 324 -36.38 -1.01 -2.37
CA HIS A 324 -36.49 -0.16 -3.56
C HIS A 324 -37.53 0.95 -3.35
N ASN A 325 -38.34 0.91 -2.30
CA ASN A 325 -39.30 1.96 -1.90
C ASN A 325 -40.23 2.39 -3.05
N GLY A 326 -40.60 1.43 -3.90
CA GLY A 326 -41.36 1.68 -5.13
C GLY A 326 -40.59 2.36 -6.28
N SER A 327 -39.33 2.74 -6.09
CA SER A 327 -38.44 3.25 -7.14
C SER A 327 -37.99 2.14 -8.09
N ARG A 328 -37.75 2.52 -9.34
CA ARG A 328 -37.17 1.67 -10.39
C ARG A 328 -35.69 1.98 -10.65
N GLU A 329 -35.23 3.13 -10.19
CA GLU A 329 -33.92 3.70 -10.49
C GLU A 329 -32.92 3.52 -9.34
N TYR A 330 -33.44 3.27 -8.13
CA TYR A 330 -32.65 3.23 -6.90
C TYR A 330 -32.78 1.88 -6.21
N ILE A 331 -31.71 1.50 -5.51
CA ILE A 331 -31.73 0.49 -4.47
C ILE A 331 -31.22 1.12 -3.17
N TYR A 332 -32.01 1.02 -2.11
CA TYR A 332 -31.67 1.51 -0.80
C TYR A 332 -31.06 0.34 -0.01
N LEU A 333 -29.82 0.52 0.40
CA LEU A 333 -29.10 -0.35 1.31
C LEU A 333 -28.90 0.39 2.62
N ASN A 334 -28.50 -0.30 3.69
CA ASN A 334 -28.37 0.35 4.99
C ASN A 334 -27.43 1.56 4.89
N HIS A 335 -27.94 2.73 5.24
CA HIS A 335 -27.26 4.05 5.18
C HIS A 335 -26.79 4.54 3.78
N THR A 336 -27.08 3.84 2.67
CA THR A 336 -26.63 4.25 1.33
C THR A 336 -27.67 3.98 0.24
N ILE A 337 -27.58 4.73 -0.85
CA ILE A 337 -28.46 4.64 -2.02
C ILE A 337 -27.59 4.26 -3.22
N GLY A 338 -27.99 3.20 -3.91
CA GLY A 338 -27.32 2.65 -5.07
C GLY A 338 -28.05 2.95 -6.37
N ALA A 339 -27.30 3.18 -7.45
CA ALA A 339 -27.79 3.19 -8.82
C ALA A 339 -26.89 2.33 -9.72
N VAL A 340 -27.44 1.86 -10.83
CA VAL A 340 -26.74 0.99 -11.77
C VAL A 340 -26.56 1.68 -13.12
N LEU A 341 -25.35 1.59 -13.68
CA LEU A 341 -25.06 1.99 -15.05
C LEU A 341 -24.72 0.75 -15.90
N THR A 342 -25.10 0.78 -17.17
CA THR A 342 -24.85 -0.29 -18.15
C THR A 342 -24.17 0.28 -19.38
N MET A 343 -23.22 -0.45 -19.96
CA MET A 343 -22.63 -0.09 -21.24
C MET A 343 -23.53 -0.57 -22.39
N GLU A 344 -23.88 0.33 -23.30
CA GLU A 344 -24.62 -0.01 -24.54
C GLU A 344 -23.67 -0.21 -25.72
N GLU A 345 -22.60 0.59 -25.78
CA GLU A 345 -21.59 0.51 -26.84
C GLU A 345 -20.20 0.39 -26.23
N ALA A 346 -19.44 -0.60 -26.69
CA ALA A 346 -18.07 -0.86 -26.23
C ALA A 346 -17.09 0.17 -26.80
N PRO A 347 -15.98 0.45 -26.09
CA PRO A 347 -14.92 1.31 -26.62
C PRO A 347 -14.28 0.70 -27.87
N THR A 348 -14.03 1.54 -28.89
CA THR A 348 -13.21 1.20 -30.07
C THR A 348 -12.10 2.23 -30.28
N GLY A 349 -11.04 1.85 -30.99
CA GLY A 349 -9.99 2.81 -31.42
C GLY A 349 -8.99 3.26 -30.34
N TRP A 350 -8.56 2.39 -29.43
CA TRP A 350 -7.45 2.72 -28.52
C TRP A 350 -6.17 3.08 -29.29
N ARG A 351 -5.42 4.05 -28.77
CA ARG A 351 -4.15 4.49 -29.38
C ARG A 351 -3.08 3.39 -29.44
N ASP A 352 -2.97 2.61 -28.36
CA ASP A 352 -1.99 1.53 -28.20
C ASP A 352 -2.44 0.53 -27.11
N ARG A 353 -1.76 -0.63 -27.02
CA ARG A 353 -2.02 -1.68 -26.01
C ARG A 353 -1.90 -1.16 -24.57
N ARG A 354 -1.03 -0.18 -24.31
CA ARG A 354 -0.89 0.45 -22.98
C ARG A 354 -2.18 1.17 -22.58
N SER A 355 -2.72 1.95 -23.51
CA SER A 355 -3.95 2.71 -23.33
C SER A 355 -5.14 1.76 -23.19
N GLN A 356 -5.14 0.64 -23.92
CA GLN A 356 -6.15 -0.41 -23.79
C GLN A 356 -6.17 -1.01 -22.38
N LEU A 357 -5.04 -1.56 -21.89
CA LEU A 357 -4.97 -2.20 -20.57
C LEU A 357 -5.28 -1.24 -19.40
N ARG A 358 -5.11 0.06 -19.60
CA ARG A 358 -5.36 1.09 -18.59
C ARG A 358 -6.72 1.77 -18.70
N TRP A 359 -7.45 1.59 -19.79
CA TRP A 359 -8.64 2.38 -20.11
C TRP A 359 -9.66 2.37 -18.97
N GLN A 360 -10.02 1.18 -18.47
CA GLN A 360 -10.98 1.04 -17.38
C GLN A 360 -10.51 1.75 -16.09
N PHE A 361 -9.20 1.69 -15.78
CA PHE A 361 -8.61 2.40 -14.64
C PHE A 361 -8.63 3.92 -14.85
N ASP A 362 -8.21 4.41 -16.01
CA ASP A 362 -8.17 5.85 -16.29
C ASP A 362 -9.58 6.49 -16.25
N CYS A 363 -10.63 5.77 -16.66
CA CYS A 363 -12.03 6.21 -16.49
C CYS A 363 -12.47 6.31 -15.02
N LEU A 364 -11.98 5.42 -14.15
CA LEU A 364 -12.39 5.33 -12.74
C LEU A 364 -11.46 6.09 -11.79
N ALA A 365 -10.27 6.49 -12.25
CA ALA A 365 -9.26 7.12 -11.43
C ALA A 365 -9.57 8.58 -11.07
N ALA A 366 -10.64 9.16 -11.61
CA ALA A 366 -11.06 10.53 -11.33
C ALA A 366 -11.37 10.75 -9.82
N SER A 367 -11.16 11.97 -9.34
CA SER A 367 -11.35 12.30 -7.91
C SER A 367 -12.77 12.06 -7.42
N PHE A 368 -13.78 12.38 -8.23
CA PHE A 368 -15.20 12.24 -7.88
C PHE A 368 -15.71 10.78 -7.84
N VAL A 369 -14.92 9.82 -8.32
CA VAL A 369 -15.27 8.39 -8.31
C VAL A 369 -14.83 7.80 -6.97
N TYR A 370 -15.79 7.46 -6.13
CA TYR A 370 -15.62 6.74 -4.87
C TYR A 370 -16.92 5.98 -4.59
N ASP A 371 -16.87 5.00 -3.69
CA ASP A 371 -17.97 4.07 -3.38
C ASP A 371 -18.64 3.56 -4.67
N THR A 372 -17.81 3.04 -5.58
CA THR A 372 -18.18 2.63 -6.92
C THR A 372 -17.60 1.25 -7.21
N GLU A 373 -18.38 0.43 -7.91
CA GLU A 373 -18.02 -0.92 -8.29
C GLU A 373 -18.13 -1.10 -9.80
N VAL A 374 -17.25 -1.94 -10.32
CA VAL A 374 -17.22 -2.34 -11.71
C VAL A 374 -17.32 -3.85 -11.75
N TRP A 375 -18.27 -4.33 -12.54
CA TRP A 375 -18.58 -5.73 -12.75
C TRP A 375 -18.43 -6.03 -14.23
N LEU A 376 -17.62 -7.02 -14.56
CA LEU A 376 -17.50 -7.54 -15.92
C LEU A 376 -17.66 -9.05 -15.86
N GLU A 377 -18.86 -9.53 -16.15
CA GLU A 377 -19.12 -10.96 -16.34
C GLU A 377 -18.84 -11.35 -17.78
N MET A 378 -18.15 -12.47 -17.97
CA MET A 378 -17.77 -13.01 -19.26
C MET A 378 -18.13 -14.49 -19.38
N GLU A 379 -18.60 -14.88 -20.56
CA GLU A 379 -18.80 -16.27 -20.95
C GLU A 379 -18.48 -16.45 -22.45
N PRO A 380 -18.17 -17.68 -22.92
CA PRO A 380 -17.94 -17.93 -24.33
C PRO A 380 -19.18 -17.61 -25.18
N GLY A 381 -18.99 -16.85 -26.24
CA GLY A 381 -20.01 -16.54 -27.24
C GLY A 381 -20.09 -17.58 -28.37
N SER A 382 -21.19 -17.55 -29.13
CA SER A 382 -21.33 -18.41 -30.32
C SER A 382 -20.58 -17.82 -31.52
N LYS A 383 -19.61 -18.56 -32.06
CA LYS A 383 -18.88 -18.21 -33.30
C LYS A 383 -19.82 -17.99 -34.49
N ALA A 384 -20.88 -18.80 -34.60
CA ALA A 384 -21.85 -18.69 -35.68
C ALA A 384 -22.70 -17.42 -35.55
N ALA A 385 -23.16 -17.10 -34.34
CA ALA A 385 -23.96 -15.90 -34.08
C ALA A 385 -23.14 -14.62 -34.34
N MET A 386 -21.87 -14.61 -33.94
CA MET A 386 -21.00 -13.45 -34.17
C MET A 386 -20.74 -13.22 -35.67
N ARG A 387 -20.43 -14.27 -36.44
CA ARG A 387 -20.25 -14.16 -37.90
C ARG A 387 -21.50 -13.61 -38.58
N TYR A 388 -22.67 -14.13 -38.23
CA TYR A 388 -23.95 -13.66 -38.77
C TYR A 388 -24.21 -12.18 -38.44
N ASN A 389 -23.91 -11.73 -37.21
CA ASN A 389 -24.04 -10.32 -36.84
C ASN A 389 -23.07 -9.43 -37.63
N LEU A 390 -21.81 -9.83 -37.81
CA LEU A 390 -20.84 -9.07 -38.60
C LEU A 390 -21.24 -8.99 -40.08
N GLU A 391 -21.73 -10.09 -40.67
CA GLU A 391 -22.26 -10.08 -42.04
C GLU A 391 -23.47 -9.15 -42.19
N LYS A 392 -24.34 -9.08 -41.17
CA LYS A 392 -25.49 -8.18 -41.15
C LYS A 392 -25.05 -6.71 -41.07
N ILE A 393 -24.09 -6.38 -40.21
CA ILE A 393 -23.56 -5.02 -40.07
C ILE A 393 -22.90 -4.57 -41.38
N ALA A 394 -22.08 -5.43 -42.00
CA ALA A 394 -21.46 -5.14 -43.29
C ALA A 394 -22.50 -4.84 -44.38
N LYS A 395 -23.55 -5.66 -44.50
CA LYS A 395 -24.65 -5.43 -45.46
C LYS A 395 -25.44 -4.15 -45.18
N GLN A 396 -25.63 -3.79 -43.91
CA GLN A 396 -26.30 -2.55 -43.53
C GLN A 396 -25.45 -1.31 -43.84
N ALA A 397 -24.13 -1.38 -43.61
CA ALA A 397 -23.19 -0.34 -43.96
C ALA A 397 -23.11 -0.13 -45.49
N GLU A 398 -23.07 -1.22 -46.26
CA GLU A 398 -23.09 -1.19 -47.73
C GLU A 398 -24.37 -0.53 -48.27
N ALA A 399 -25.53 -0.91 -47.73
CA ALA A 399 -26.82 -0.31 -48.11
C ALA A 399 -26.92 1.18 -47.74
N SER A 400 -26.36 1.58 -46.59
CA SER A 400 -26.31 2.98 -46.14
C SER A 400 -25.41 3.84 -47.05
N ASN A 401 -24.26 3.30 -47.44
CA ASN A 401 -23.36 3.92 -48.41
C ASN A 401 -24.04 4.09 -49.77
N GLN A 402 -24.68 3.04 -50.30
CA GLN A 402 -25.42 3.11 -51.57
C GLN A 402 -26.52 4.17 -51.52
N HIS A 403 -27.30 4.22 -50.43
CA HIS A 403 -28.39 5.17 -50.30
C HIS A 403 -27.90 6.64 -50.20
N THR A 404 -26.77 6.87 -49.54
CA THR A 404 -26.17 8.21 -49.43
C THR A 404 -25.63 8.71 -50.78
N VAL A 405 -25.00 7.81 -51.55
CA VAL A 405 -24.52 8.08 -52.92
C VAL A 405 -25.69 8.34 -53.87
N GLU A 406 -26.78 7.57 -53.77
CA GLU A 406 -28.01 7.77 -54.55
C GLU A 406 -28.69 9.12 -54.28
N GLN A 407 -28.59 9.64 -53.06
CA GLN A 407 -29.10 10.96 -52.68
C GLN A 407 -28.18 12.13 -53.05
N GLY A 408 -27.08 11.88 -53.78
CA GLY A 408 -26.12 12.90 -54.20
C GLY A 408 -25.19 13.39 -53.08
N GLY A 409 -25.17 12.71 -51.93
CA GLY A 409 -24.18 12.90 -50.88
C GLY A 409 -22.87 12.19 -51.22
N GLY A 410 -21.75 12.70 -50.69
CA GLY A 410 -20.48 11.98 -50.71
C GLY A 410 -20.54 10.69 -49.89
N LEU A 411 -19.50 9.84 -49.99
CA LEU A 411 -19.37 8.63 -49.17
C LEU A 411 -19.52 8.96 -47.67
N ASP A 412 -20.39 8.20 -46.99
CA ASP A 412 -20.50 8.27 -45.53
C ASP A 412 -19.26 7.60 -44.92
N VAL A 413 -18.31 8.43 -44.49
CA VAL A 413 -17.08 8.01 -43.83
C VAL A 413 -17.36 7.07 -42.65
N GLY A 414 -18.47 7.28 -41.92
CA GLY A 414 -18.83 6.41 -40.80
C GLY A 414 -19.28 5.01 -41.24
N SER A 415 -19.99 4.91 -42.36
CA SER A 415 -20.41 3.61 -42.92
C SER A 415 -19.21 2.86 -43.53
N VAL A 416 -18.26 3.56 -44.17
CA VAL A 416 -17.00 2.96 -44.65
C VAL A 416 -16.15 2.40 -43.50
N VAL A 417 -15.98 3.16 -42.41
CA VAL A 417 -15.23 2.69 -41.24
C VAL A 417 -15.88 1.46 -40.60
N ARG A 418 -17.22 1.43 -40.46
CA ARG A 418 -17.93 0.24 -39.92
C ARG A 418 -17.78 -1.00 -40.81
N GLU A 419 -17.73 -0.81 -42.12
CA GLU A 419 -17.48 -1.88 -43.08
C GLU A 419 -16.07 -2.45 -42.91
N GLU A 420 -15.04 -1.58 -42.86
CA GLU A 420 -13.65 -1.98 -42.59
C GLU A 420 -13.49 -2.69 -41.24
N GLU A 421 -14.06 -2.15 -40.16
CA GLU A 421 -14.05 -2.76 -38.83
C GLU A 421 -14.74 -4.14 -38.82
N SER A 422 -15.83 -4.29 -39.57
CA SER A 422 -16.54 -5.57 -39.68
C SER A 422 -15.69 -6.62 -40.40
N PHE A 423 -14.98 -6.22 -41.48
CA PHE A 423 -14.04 -7.11 -42.18
C PHE A 423 -12.85 -7.49 -41.29
N GLU A 424 -12.30 -6.54 -40.53
CA GLU A 424 -11.21 -6.82 -39.59
C GLU A 424 -11.65 -7.79 -38.48
N ALA A 425 -12.84 -7.59 -37.91
CA ALA A 425 -13.41 -8.49 -36.91
C ALA A 425 -13.65 -9.91 -37.48
N GLN A 426 -14.14 -10.02 -38.72
CA GLN A 426 -14.25 -11.31 -39.40
C GLN A 426 -12.89 -11.98 -39.59
N ARG A 427 -11.87 -11.21 -39.98
CA ARG A 427 -10.49 -11.70 -40.11
C ARG A 427 -9.97 -12.23 -38.78
N LYS A 428 -10.15 -11.49 -37.68
CA LYS A 428 -9.75 -11.92 -36.32
C LYS A 428 -10.43 -13.24 -35.91
N LEU A 429 -11.72 -13.42 -36.22
CA LEU A 429 -12.44 -14.67 -35.97
C LEU A 429 -11.95 -15.85 -36.81
N VAL A 430 -11.49 -15.59 -38.04
CA VAL A 430 -10.88 -16.62 -38.91
C VAL A 430 -9.48 -16.98 -38.42
N THR A 431 -8.71 -16.01 -37.93
CA THR A 431 -7.34 -16.22 -37.40
C THR A 431 -7.31 -16.77 -35.97
N GLY A 432 -8.46 -17.11 -35.39
CA GLY A 432 -8.55 -17.87 -34.14
C GLY A 432 -9.02 -17.11 -32.91
N ALA A 433 -9.47 -15.85 -33.02
CA ALA A 433 -10.14 -15.17 -31.92
C ALA A 433 -11.50 -15.85 -31.61
N THR A 434 -11.86 -15.89 -30.34
CA THR A 434 -13.14 -16.46 -29.89
C THR A 434 -14.05 -15.32 -29.42
N PRO A 435 -15.34 -15.29 -29.82
CA PRO A 435 -16.25 -14.29 -29.31
C PRO A 435 -16.55 -14.55 -27.84
N MET A 436 -16.62 -13.49 -27.05
CA MET A 436 -16.95 -13.47 -25.64
C MET A 436 -18.22 -12.65 -25.45
N MET A 437 -19.20 -13.20 -24.74
CA MET A 437 -20.34 -12.42 -24.27
C MET A 437 -19.95 -11.72 -22.98
N CYS A 438 -20.02 -10.40 -22.97
CA CYS A 438 -19.58 -9.55 -21.87
C CYS A 438 -20.75 -8.74 -21.30
N ALA A 439 -20.79 -8.62 -19.98
CA ALA A 439 -21.77 -7.82 -19.25
C ALA A 439 -21.06 -6.80 -18.35
N PRO A 440 -20.57 -5.68 -18.90
CA PRO A 440 -20.04 -4.58 -18.11
C PRO A 440 -21.17 -3.82 -17.40
N LEU A 441 -21.05 -3.68 -16.09
CA LEU A 441 -22.02 -3.02 -15.23
C LEU A 441 -21.29 -2.24 -14.15
N TYR A 442 -21.79 -1.04 -13.84
CA TYR A 442 -21.23 -0.17 -12.81
C TYR A 442 -22.27 0.09 -11.73
N VAL A 443 -21.88 -0.03 -10.47
CA VAL A 443 -22.78 0.29 -9.33
C VAL A 443 -22.17 1.44 -8.56
N ILE A 444 -22.96 2.49 -8.32
CA ILE A 444 -22.52 3.71 -7.61
C ILE A 444 -23.37 3.85 -6.36
N TYR A 445 -22.72 4.12 -5.22
CA TYR A 445 -23.39 4.34 -3.93
C TYR A 445 -23.14 5.74 -3.38
N ARG A 446 -24.16 6.42 -2.87
CA ARG A 446 -24.03 7.71 -2.16
C ARG A 446 -24.98 7.78 -0.97
N ASP A 447 -24.76 8.79 -0.12
CA ASP A 447 -25.57 9.00 1.08
C ASP A 447 -26.93 9.67 0.75
N THR A 448 -27.01 10.35 -0.40
CA THR A 448 -28.23 11.06 -0.86
C THR A 448 -28.47 10.88 -2.36
N GLU A 449 -29.73 10.93 -2.78
CA GLU A 449 -30.13 10.78 -4.20
C GLU A 449 -29.51 11.88 -5.07
N ALA A 450 -29.47 13.13 -4.59
CA ALA A 450 -28.88 14.25 -5.34
C ALA A 450 -27.36 14.06 -5.60
N GLN A 451 -26.63 13.54 -4.62
CA GLN A 451 -25.22 13.19 -4.81
C GLN A 451 -25.06 12.02 -5.79
N LEU A 452 -25.96 11.02 -5.70
CA LEU A 452 -25.95 9.86 -6.58
C LEU A 452 -26.21 10.25 -8.03
N ASP A 453 -27.23 11.06 -8.29
CA ASP A 453 -27.59 11.53 -9.63
C ASP A 453 -26.44 12.31 -10.27
N LYS A 454 -25.80 13.20 -9.50
CA LYS A 454 -24.62 13.94 -9.95
C LYS A 454 -23.46 13.00 -10.25
N ALA A 455 -23.20 12.01 -9.40
CA ALA A 455 -22.14 11.02 -9.61
C ALA A 455 -22.38 10.16 -10.86
N CYS A 456 -23.61 9.68 -11.07
CA CYS A 456 -24.00 8.94 -12.27
C CYS A 456 -23.80 9.78 -13.54
N ALA A 457 -24.26 11.03 -13.54
CA ALA A 457 -24.14 11.92 -14.70
C ALA A 457 -22.68 12.22 -15.06
N LEU A 458 -21.82 12.42 -14.07
CA LEU A 458 -20.38 12.58 -14.28
C LEU A 458 -19.74 11.29 -14.78
N MET A 459 -20.09 10.14 -14.19
CA MET A 459 -19.52 8.85 -14.56
C MET A 459 -19.88 8.45 -16.00
N CYS A 460 -21.13 8.63 -16.42
CA CYS A 460 -21.55 8.39 -17.82
C CYS A 460 -20.71 9.18 -18.83
N ARG A 461 -20.29 10.40 -18.49
CA ARG A 461 -19.46 11.26 -19.36
C ARG A 461 -17.98 10.86 -19.38
N SER A 462 -17.50 10.10 -18.41
CA SER A 462 -16.08 9.72 -18.29
C SER A 462 -15.64 8.63 -19.27
N PHE A 463 -16.57 7.89 -19.86
CA PHE A 463 -16.23 6.73 -20.70
C PHE A 463 -15.86 7.09 -22.13
N GLY A 464 -16.03 8.35 -22.54
CA GLY A 464 -15.51 8.90 -23.80
C GLY A 464 -15.96 8.12 -25.03
N ILE A 465 -15.10 7.22 -25.51
CA ILE A 465 -15.30 6.35 -26.68
C ILE A 465 -16.29 5.20 -26.46
N ALA A 466 -16.83 5.03 -25.26
CA ALA A 466 -17.88 4.04 -24.96
C ALA A 466 -19.17 4.73 -24.47
N SER A 467 -20.32 4.13 -24.78
CA SER A 467 -21.62 4.63 -24.33
C SER A 467 -22.05 3.91 -23.06
N VAL A 468 -22.10 4.63 -21.94
CA VAL A 468 -22.57 4.13 -20.65
C VAL A 468 -23.75 4.97 -20.19
N ILE A 469 -24.88 4.30 -19.94
CA ILE A 469 -26.13 4.94 -19.52
C ILE A 469 -26.57 4.45 -18.14
N ARG A 470 -27.38 5.26 -17.47
CA ARG A 470 -28.01 4.88 -16.21
C ARG A 470 -29.23 4.00 -16.47
N GLU A 471 -29.36 2.92 -15.71
CA GLU A 471 -30.57 2.11 -15.69
C GLU A 471 -31.66 2.80 -14.85
N THR A 472 -32.85 2.97 -15.44
CA THR A 472 -33.98 3.65 -14.82
C THR A 472 -35.20 2.76 -14.59
N ASN A 473 -35.19 1.52 -15.08
CA ASN A 473 -36.36 0.65 -15.04
C ASN A 473 -36.25 -0.49 -14.02
N ILE A 474 -35.04 -1.00 -13.81
CA ILE A 474 -34.82 -2.27 -13.10
C ILE A 474 -33.50 -2.29 -12.30
N ALA A 475 -33.07 -1.14 -11.77
CA ALA A 475 -31.80 -1.02 -11.06
C ALA A 475 -31.66 -2.02 -9.91
N TRP A 476 -32.73 -2.23 -9.13
CA TRP A 476 -32.79 -3.21 -8.04
C TRP A 476 -32.53 -4.64 -8.52
N ARG A 477 -33.03 -5.02 -9.71
CA ARG A 477 -32.86 -6.37 -10.26
C ARG A 477 -31.43 -6.56 -10.71
N LEU A 478 -30.89 -5.59 -11.46
CA LEU A 478 -29.50 -5.61 -11.91
C LEU A 478 -28.53 -5.70 -10.73
N TRP A 479 -28.80 -4.97 -9.64
CA TRP A 479 -28.01 -5.06 -8.43
C TRP A 479 -28.02 -6.48 -7.83
N VAL A 480 -29.18 -7.15 -7.76
CA VAL A 480 -29.26 -8.55 -7.30
C VAL A 480 -28.44 -9.48 -8.20
N GLU A 481 -28.45 -9.29 -9.51
CA GLU A 481 -27.66 -10.09 -10.46
C GLU A 481 -26.14 -9.98 -10.21
N THR A 482 -25.65 -8.92 -9.56
CA THR A 482 -24.22 -8.77 -9.19
C THR A 482 -23.80 -9.65 -8.01
N LEU A 483 -24.73 -10.21 -7.24
CA LEU A 483 -24.39 -10.92 -6.02
C LEU A 483 -23.83 -12.32 -6.32
N PRO A 484 -22.61 -12.67 -5.87
CA PRO A 484 -21.98 -13.97 -6.12
C PRO A 484 -22.56 -15.12 -5.27
N ILE A 485 -23.76 -14.91 -4.72
CA ILE A 485 -24.51 -15.88 -3.91
C ILE A 485 -25.76 -16.39 -4.63
N ASN A 486 -25.93 -16.03 -5.90
CA ASN A 486 -26.95 -16.56 -6.79
C ASN A 486 -26.34 -16.97 -8.14
N ARG A 487 -27.13 -17.64 -8.96
CA ARG A 487 -26.71 -18.09 -10.30
C ARG A 487 -27.23 -17.21 -11.43
N LEU A 488 -27.74 -16.02 -11.10
CA LEU A 488 -28.24 -15.11 -12.11
C LEU A 488 -27.08 -14.67 -13.02
N LYS A 489 -27.46 -14.32 -14.24
CA LYS A 489 -26.55 -13.92 -15.31
C LYS A 489 -26.75 -12.42 -15.54
N LEU A 490 -25.69 -11.62 -15.35
CA LEU A 490 -25.75 -10.17 -15.55
C LEU A 490 -26.31 -9.83 -16.94
N LEU A 491 -27.29 -8.92 -17.01
CA LEU A 491 -27.86 -8.40 -18.27
C LEU A 491 -28.55 -9.46 -19.16
N CYS A 492 -28.81 -10.66 -18.65
CA CYS A 492 -29.38 -11.77 -19.43
C CYS A 492 -30.91 -11.84 -19.38
N GLN A 493 -31.54 -11.49 -18.25
CA GLN A 493 -32.97 -11.76 -17.97
C GLN A 493 -33.81 -10.49 -17.74
N THR A 494 -33.36 -9.36 -18.28
CA THR A 494 -33.90 -8.04 -17.97
C THR A 494 -35.07 -7.58 -18.84
N SER A 495 -35.36 -8.31 -19.92
CA SER A 495 -36.61 -8.15 -20.70
C SER A 495 -37.07 -9.52 -21.21
N LEU A 496 -38.37 -9.70 -21.43
CA LEU A 496 -38.95 -10.92 -22.02
C LEU A 496 -38.40 -11.23 -23.44
N PHE A 497 -37.61 -10.34 -24.06
CA PHE A 497 -37.28 -10.40 -25.49
C PHE A 497 -35.82 -10.07 -25.89
N SER A 498 -34.88 -9.73 -24.99
CA SER A 498 -33.50 -9.40 -25.42
C SER A 498 -32.42 -9.59 -24.35
N ASN A 499 -31.38 -10.36 -24.70
CA ASN A 499 -30.09 -10.39 -24.01
C ASN A 499 -29.34 -9.06 -24.28
N ARG A 500 -28.95 -8.33 -23.22
CA ARG A 500 -28.27 -7.01 -23.32
C ARG A 500 -26.74 -7.10 -23.26
N ARG A 501 -26.18 -8.31 -23.28
CA ARG A 501 -24.72 -8.52 -23.32
C ARG A 501 -24.14 -8.08 -24.65
N ILE A 502 -23.00 -7.42 -24.58
CA ILE A 502 -22.19 -7.07 -25.74
C ILE A 502 -21.33 -8.28 -26.12
N ILE A 503 -21.15 -8.52 -27.42
CA ILE A 503 -20.27 -9.59 -27.91
C ILE A 503 -18.98 -8.94 -28.40
N LEU A 504 -17.86 -9.34 -27.83
CA LEU A 504 -16.52 -8.81 -28.12
C LEU A 504 -15.58 -9.95 -28.46
N ASP A 505 -14.55 -9.68 -29.26
CA ASP A 505 -13.46 -10.63 -29.45
C ASP A 505 -12.47 -10.60 -28.26
N THR A 506 -11.65 -11.64 -28.13
CA THR A 506 -10.68 -11.78 -27.03
C THR A 506 -9.67 -10.64 -26.90
N ASP A 507 -9.34 -9.94 -27.99
CA ASP A 507 -8.40 -8.81 -28.00
C ASP A 507 -9.09 -7.53 -27.48
N THR A 508 -10.29 -7.23 -27.96
CA THR A 508 -11.09 -6.07 -27.49
C THR A 508 -11.46 -6.18 -26.01
N VAL A 509 -11.76 -7.37 -25.51
CA VAL A 509 -12.11 -7.61 -24.09
C VAL A 509 -11.00 -7.15 -23.14
N ALA A 510 -9.73 -7.24 -23.54
CA ALA A 510 -8.60 -6.86 -22.69
C ALA A 510 -8.69 -5.41 -22.19
N GLY A 511 -9.33 -4.51 -22.97
CA GLY A 511 -9.53 -3.11 -22.57
C GLY A 511 -10.62 -2.87 -21.54
N LEU A 512 -11.57 -3.80 -21.38
CA LEU A 512 -12.65 -3.71 -20.40
C LEU A 512 -12.32 -4.36 -19.05
N LEU A 513 -11.28 -5.19 -19.01
CA LEU A 513 -10.89 -5.91 -17.79
C LEU A 513 -10.46 -4.90 -16.71
N PRO A 514 -11.07 -4.93 -15.52
CA PRO A 514 -10.71 -4.04 -14.43
C PRO A 514 -9.51 -4.58 -13.66
N LEU A 515 -8.38 -4.76 -14.35
CA LEU A 515 -7.19 -5.41 -13.82
C LEU A 515 -6.12 -4.40 -13.38
N THR A 516 -6.21 -3.13 -13.74
CA THR A 516 -5.16 -2.14 -13.45
C THR A 516 -5.46 -1.38 -12.15
N CYS A 517 -4.54 -1.42 -11.18
CA CYS A 517 -4.57 -0.60 -9.97
C CYS A 517 -3.16 -0.48 -9.36
N TYR A 518 -2.93 0.54 -8.52
CA TYR A 518 -1.61 0.64 -7.85
C TYR A 518 -1.42 -0.53 -6.89
N ARG A 519 -0.21 -1.12 -6.92
CA ARG A 519 0.15 -2.19 -6.01
C ARG A 519 0.72 -1.61 -4.70
N PRO A 520 0.32 -2.10 -3.52
CA PRO A 520 1.03 -1.80 -2.30
C PRO A 520 2.40 -2.50 -2.33
N PHE A 521 3.48 -1.78 -2.05
CA PHE A 521 4.82 -2.40 -2.04
C PHE A 521 5.22 -2.96 -0.65
N HIS A 522 4.67 -2.41 0.44
CA HIS A 522 4.75 -3.02 1.77
C HIS A 522 3.47 -3.77 2.11
N LYS A 523 3.59 -5.09 2.37
CA LYS A 523 2.47 -5.92 2.87
C LYS A 523 1.99 -5.40 4.23
N GLY A 524 0.71 -5.08 4.32
CA GLY A 524 0.03 -4.67 5.55
C GLY A 524 -0.20 -3.17 5.72
N GLY A 525 0.26 -2.33 4.78
CA GLY A 525 -0.12 -0.91 4.67
C GLY A 525 0.11 -0.09 5.94
N ARG A 526 1.37 0.05 6.39
CA ARG A 526 1.76 0.82 7.58
C ARG A 526 2.86 1.82 7.28
N GLY A 527 2.98 2.85 8.13
CA GLY A 527 4.02 3.89 8.04
C GLY A 527 3.49 5.22 7.49
N VAL A 528 4.34 5.94 6.75
CA VAL A 528 3.99 7.24 6.16
C VAL A 528 3.07 7.04 4.97
N GLU A 529 1.87 7.62 5.02
CA GLU A 529 0.86 7.51 3.98
C GLU A 529 1.08 8.56 2.88
N PHE A 530 1.12 8.08 1.64
CA PHE A 530 0.95 8.85 0.41
C PHE A 530 -0.37 8.45 -0.24
N ILE A 531 -0.94 9.32 -1.05
CA ILE A 531 -2.18 9.05 -1.78
C ILE A 531 -1.91 9.23 -3.28
N THR A 532 -2.23 8.23 -4.10
CA THR A 532 -2.03 8.35 -5.55
C THR A 532 -2.87 9.48 -6.12
N ASP A 533 -2.26 10.32 -6.96
CA ASP A 533 -2.95 11.47 -7.57
C ASP A 533 -4.13 11.01 -8.44
N LYS A 534 -3.89 9.95 -9.22
CA LYS A 534 -4.93 9.18 -9.91
C LYS A 534 -5.41 8.04 -9.03
N GLY A 535 -6.72 7.95 -8.85
CA GLY A 535 -7.35 6.84 -8.12
C GLY A 535 -7.32 6.97 -6.61
N GLY A 536 -6.64 7.95 -5.99
CA GLY A 536 -6.76 8.22 -4.55
C GLY A 536 -6.35 7.06 -3.63
N GLN A 537 -5.53 6.13 -4.11
CA GLN A 537 -5.14 4.94 -3.39
C GLN A 537 -4.03 5.23 -2.36
N PRO A 538 -4.20 4.85 -1.09
CA PRO A 538 -3.13 4.95 -0.10
C PRO A 538 -1.95 4.03 -0.42
N ILE A 539 -0.75 4.59 -0.41
CA ILE A 539 0.54 3.91 -0.54
C ILE A 539 1.35 4.24 0.72
N TYR A 540 1.84 3.21 1.41
CA TYR A 540 2.53 3.40 2.69
C TYR A 540 4.01 3.06 2.60
N VAL A 541 4.84 3.90 3.22
CA VAL A 541 6.29 3.72 3.31
C VAL A 541 6.71 3.51 4.77
N ASP A 542 7.38 2.39 5.06
CA ASP A 542 7.89 2.06 6.40
C ASP A 542 9.38 1.73 6.33
N LEU A 543 10.19 2.57 6.97
CA LEU A 543 11.65 2.38 7.01
C LEU A 543 12.11 1.38 8.07
N PHE A 544 11.27 1.04 9.04
CA PHE A 544 11.73 0.47 10.32
C PHE A 544 11.52 -1.04 10.44
N ARG A 545 10.58 -1.61 9.69
CA ARG A 545 10.32 -3.06 9.73
C ARG A 545 11.45 -3.89 9.14
N LYS A 546 12.12 -3.37 8.12
CA LYS A 546 13.21 -4.04 7.39
C LYS A 546 14.54 -3.28 7.44
N THR A 547 14.60 -2.22 8.26
CA THR A 547 15.76 -1.33 8.37
C THR A 547 16.18 -0.80 7.00
N GLU A 548 15.24 -0.14 6.32
CA GLU A 548 15.39 0.38 4.95
C GLU A 548 16.12 1.73 4.95
N ARG A 549 16.62 2.12 3.77
CA ARG A 549 17.32 3.39 3.56
C ARG A 549 16.63 4.15 2.46
N ALA A 550 16.35 5.41 2.75
CA ALA A 550 15.62 6.29 1.87
C ALA A 550 16.41 7.56 1.53
N ILE A 551 16.22 8.04 0.31
CA ILE A 551 16.67 9.36 -0.14
C ILE A 551 15.42 10.18 -0.47
N ILE A 552 15.30 11.36 0.14
CA ILE A 552 14.29 12.38 -0.15
C ILE A 552 15.00 13.53 -0.88
N THR A 553 14.54 13.86 -2.08
CA THR A 553 15.06 14.98 -2.86
C THR A 553 13.95 15.90 -3.32
N ALA A 554 14.10 17.21 -3.11
CA ALA A 554 13.22 18.23 -3.69
C ALA A 554 13.88 19.61 -3.63
N THR A 555 13.48 20.50 -4.53
CA THR A 555 13.81 21.94 -4.46
C THR A 555 13.34 22.58 -3.15
N SER A 556 13.90 23.74 -2.82
CA SER A 556 13.45 24.52 -1.66
C SER A 556 11.95 24.84 -1.78
N GLY A 557 11.19 24.69 -0.68
CA GLY A 557 9.72 24.80 -0.69
C GLY A 557 8.98 23.56 -1.19
N GLY A 558 9.66 22.55 -1.75
CA GLY A 558 9.06 21.30 -2.25
C GLY A 558 8.57 20.31 -1.19
N GLY A 559 8.64 20.66 0.11
CA GLY A 559 8.12 19.83 1.20
C GLY A 559 9.06 18.79 1.81
N LYS A 560 10.35 18.76 1.41
CA LYS A 560 11.31 17.73 1.85
C LYS A 560 11.45 17.59 3.38
N SER A 561 11.55 18.70 4.10
CA SER A 561 11.69 18.68 5.56
C SER A 561 10.39 18.28 6.26
N VAL A 562 9.23 18.62 5.70
CA VAL A 562 7.92 18.20 6.23
C VAL A 562 7.78 16.68 6.14
N LEU A 563 8.08 16.11 4.97
CA LEU A 563 8.03 14.67 4.77
C LEU A 563 9.09 13.95 5.63
N GLY A 564 10.33 14.45 5.65
CA GLY A 564 11.39 13.89 6.48
C GLY A 564 11.06 13.89 7.98
N PHE A 565 10.46 14.97 8.48
CA PHE A 565 10.01 15.03 9.87
C PHE A 565 8.90 14.03 10.18
N ARG A 566 8.03 13.69 9.22
CA ARG A 566 7.01 12.66 9.42
C ARG A 566 7.63 11.27 9.66
N PHE A 567 8.72 10.92 8.97
CA PHE A 567 9.47 9.69 9.25
C PHE A 567 10.11 9.70 10.64
N ILE A 568 10.62 10.85 11.10
CA ILE A 568 11.11 11.05 12.48
C ILE A 568 9.98 10.80 13.48
N VAL A 569 8.78 11.35 13.25
CA VAL A 569 7.61 11.13 14.10
C VAL A 569 7.24 9.63 14.19
N ASP A 570 7.25 8.89 13.07
CA ASP A 570 7.00 7.45 13.08
C ASP A 570 8.05 6.66 13.84
N ALA A 571 9.33 7.05 13.74
CA ALA A 571 10.41 6.41 14.48
C ALA A 571 10.19 6.60 15.99
N LEU A 572 9.97 7.84 16.42
CA LEU A 572 9.80 8.20 17.82
C LEU A 572 8.55 7.59 18.44
N ALA A 573 7.44 7.54 17.70
CA ALA A 573 6.23 6.87 18.16
C ALA A 573 6.45 5.37 18.40
N GLN A 574 7.38 4.76 17.66
CA GLN A 574 7.77 3.37 17.84
C GLN A 574 8.84 3.14 18.91
N GLY A 575 9.33 4.19 19.57
CA GLY A 575 10.44 4.13 20.53
C GLY A 575 11.79 3.96 19.86
N ILE A 576 11.94 4.36 18.60
CA ILE A 576 13.19 4.29 17.84
C ILE A 576 13.88 5.66 17.95
N PRO A 577 15.07 5.74 18.56
CA PRO A 577 15.81 6.98 18.67
C PRO A 577 16.31 7.47 17.31
N VAL A 578 16.37 8.78 17.17
CA VAL A 578 16.73 9.49 15.96
C VAL A 578 18.03 10.23 16.22
N VAL A 579 19.01 9.97 15.38
CA VAL A 579 20.31 10.63 15.42
C VAL A 579 20.54 11.27 14.07
N GLY A 580 20.82 12.55 14.04
CA GLY A 580 20.88 13.25 12.79
C GLY A 580 21.91 14.36 12.74
N MET A 581 22.09 14.84 11.52
CA MET A 581 23.00 15.93 11.19
C MET A 581 22.26 17.00 10.42
N ASP A 582 22.65 18.23 10.70
CA ASP A 582 22.10 19.41 10.04
C ASP A 582 23.22 20.42 9.79
N ILE A 583 23.31 20.88 8.54
CA ILE A 583 24.24 21.93 8.14
C ILE A 583 23.43 23.15 7.76
N SER A 584 23.50 24.19 8.58
CA SER A 584 22.94 25.50 8.26
C SER A 584 24.07 26.50 8.04
N THR A 585 24.14 27.08 6.84
CA THR A 585 25.09 28.14 6.48
C THR A 585 24.65 29.54 6.94
N GLY A 586 23.61 29.61 7.77
CA GLY A 586 23.07 30.85 8.34
C GLY A 586 21.58 30.70 8.65
N GLY A 587 21.20 30.85 9.93
CA GLY A 587 19.81 30.78 10.41
C GLY A 587 19.47 29.53 11.23
N ASP A 588 18.40 29.63 12.03
CA ASP A 588 17.86 28.53 12.85
C ASP A 588 17.32 27.39 11.97
N SER A 589 17.88 26.18 12.15
CA SER A 589 17.50 24.94 11.47
C SER A 589 16.01 24.57 11.58
N THR A 590 15.49 23.89 10.55
CA THR A 590 14.13 23.32 10.54
C THR A 590 13.90 22.37 11.72
N PHE A 591 14.86 21.49 11.99
CA PHE A 591 14.76 20.53 13.08
C PHE A 591 15.01 21.13 14.46
N ALA A 592 15.72 22.26 14.56
CA ALA A 592 15.86 22.99 15.83
C ALA A 592 14.51 23.43 16.41
N THR A 593 13.57 23.81 15.53
CA THR A 593 12.20 24.15 15.95
C THR A 593 11.45 22.91 16.45
N ALA A 594 11.52 21.82 15.71
CA ALA A 594 10.88 20.56 16.10
C ALA A 594 11.43 20.01 17.42
N CYS A 595 12.75 20.10 17.64
CA CYS A 595 13.39 19.68 18.89
C CYS A 595 12.86 20.47 20.10
N ARG A 596 12.66 21.79 19.96
CA ARG A 596 12.09 22.62 21.04
C ARG A 596 10.72 22.15 21.51
N MET A 597 9.87 21.67 20.59
CA MET A 597 8.55 21.13 20.94
C MET A 597 8.65 19.81 21.73
N LEU A 598 9.71 19.03 21.52
CA LEU A 598 9.95 17.77 22.21
C LEU A 598 10.52 17.96 23.63
N GLY A 599 11.00 19.15 23.97
CA GLY A 599 11.53 19.46 25.30
C GLY A 599 12.83 18.70 25.58
N ASP A 600 12.94 18.12 26.76
CA ASP A 600 14.10 17.33 27.23
C ASP A 600 14.32 16.02 26.44
N LYS A 601 13.29 15.53 25.74
CA LYS A 601 13.38 14.32 24.90
C LYS A 601 14.13 14.54 23.58
N ALA A 602 14.46 15.79 23.22
CA ALA A 602 15.23 16.11 22.03
C ALA A 602 16.30 17.15 22.34
N ALA A 603 17.42 17.07 21.64
CA ALA A 603 18.48 18.04 21.78
C ALA A 603 19.15 18.35 20.44
N PHE A 604 19.42 19.64 20.26
CA PHE A 604 20.09 20.21 19.10
C PHE A 604 21.45 20.74 19.55
N PHE A 605 22.53 20.08 19.13
CA PHE A 605 23.87 20.35 19.60
C PHE A 605 24.68 21.08 18.54
N ASN A 606 25.06 22.33 18.81
CA ASN A 606 26.09 22.98 18.02
C ASN A 606 27.45 22.45 18.43
N MET A 607 28.08 21.69 17.53
CA MET A 607 29.36 21.03 17.81
C MET A 607 30.50 22.02 18.02
N ALA A 608 30.38 23.28 17.60
CA ALA A 608 31.38 24.31 17.86
C ALA A 608 31.53 24.66 19.37
N ASN A 609 30.49 24.42 20.17
CA ASN A 609 30.44 24.82 21.58
C ASN A 609 30.39 23.63 22.55
N GLN A 610 30.53 22.41 22.05
CA GLN A 610 30.35 21.17 22.80
C GLN A 610 31.54 20.23 22.56
N SER A 611 31.81 19.32 23.49
CA SER A 611 32.78 18.24 23.28
C SER A 611 32.10 16.90 23.09
N TYR A 612 32.64 16.12 22.17
CA TYR A 612 32.26 14.73 21.97
C TYR A 612 33.54 13.88 21.96
N ASN A 613 33.61 12.90 22.85
CA ASN A 613 34.80 12.09 22.98
C ASN A 613 34.88 11.07 21.83
N LEU A 614 35.83 11.27 20.91
CA LEU A 614 35.98 10.42 19.72
C LEU A 614 36.23 8.94 20.06
N VAL A 615 36.88 8.66 21.19
CA VAL A 615 37.21 7.29 21.62
C VAL A 615 36.18 6.71 22.61
N GLU A 616 35.05 7.38 22.82
CA GLU A 616 33.95 6.84 23.62
C GLU A 616 33.25 5.69 22.86
N PRO A 617 33.18 4.48 23.44
CA PRO A 617 32.44 3.37 22.85
C PRO A 617 30.93 3.56 23.04
N PRO A 618 30.09 2.94 22.19
CA PRO A 618 28.65 2.94 22.43
C PRO A 618 28.35 2.24 23.75
N ASP A 619 27.35 2.75 24.48
CA ASP A 619 26.76 1.99 25.58
C ASP A 619 25.99 0.80 24.99
N LEU A 620 26.47 -0.40 25.27
CA LEU A 620 25.91 -1.66 24.76
C LEU A 620 25.32 -2.52 25.90
N ARG A 621 25.15 -1.95 27.09
CA ARG A 621 24.50 -2.63 28.21
C ARG A 621 23.08 -3.03 27.79
N GLY A 622 22.66 -4.22 28.21
CA GLY A 622 21.34 -4.76 27.85
C GLY A 622 21.25 -5.41 26.47
N MET A 623 22.35 -5.54 25.71
CA MET A 623 22.40 -6.30 24.46
C MET A 623 23.02 -7.69 24.65
N ASP A 624 22.70 -8.60 23.73
CA ASP A 624 23.29 -9.94 23.71
C ASP A 624 24.79 -9.91 23.43
N ARG A 625 25.56 -10.80 24.07
CA ARG A 625 27.04 -10.86 23.94
C ARG A 625 27.54 -10.89 22.49
N LYS A 626 26.83 -11.59 21.61
CA LYS A 626 27.17 -11.67 20.18
C LYS A 626 27.02 -10.30 19.51
N VAL A 627 25.90 -9.61 19.76
CA VAL A 627 25.62 -8.27 19.24
C VAL A 627 26.62 -7.26 19.79
N VAL A 628 26.97 -7.36 21.08
CA VAL A 628 28.01 -6.52 21.71
C VAL A 628 29.33 -6.64 20.97
N ALA A 629 29.81 -7.86 20.72
CA ALA A 629 31.07 -8.08 20.00
C ALA A 629 31.03 -7.53 18.56
N GLU A 630 29.93 -7.73 17.84
CA GLU A 630 29.74 -7.22 16.47
C GLU A 630 29.72 -5.69 16.44
N ARG A 631 28.99 -5.05 17.36
CA ARG A 631 28.87 -3.58 17.44
C ARG A 631 30.15 -2.90 17.91
N LEU A 632 30.88 -3.48 18.87
CA LEU A 632 32.21 -2.99 19.26
C LEU A 632 33.19 -3.06 18.10
N ASN A 633 33.17 -4.15 17.32
CA ASN A 633 34.01 -4.26 16.14
C ASN A 633 33.63 -3.20 15.08
N ARG A 634 32.35 -2.91 14.88
CA ARG A 634 31.91 -1.79 14.02
C ARG A 634 32.46 -0.47 14.50
N TRP A 635 32.25 -0.15 15.78
CA TRP A 635 32.74 1.09 16.38
C TRP A 635 34.26 1.25 16.20
N LYS A 636 35.05 0.19 16.42
CA LYS A 636 36.50 0.20 16.17
C LYS A 636 36.85 0.51 14.71
N GLN A 637 36.10 -0.04 13.75
CA GLN A 637 36.29 0.24 12.31
C GLN A 637 36.00 1.71 11.98
N PHE A 638 34.93 2.29 12.54
CA PHE A 638 34.61 3.70 12.36
C PHE A 638 35.65 4.62 13.02
N LEU A 639 36.09 4.29 14.24
CA LEU A 639 37.15 5.01 14.94
C LEU A 639 38.45 4.98 14.14
N GLN A 640 38.83 3.83 13.58
CA GLN A 640 39.98 3.69 12.70
C GLN A 640 39.88 4.63 11.49
N GLN A 641 38.75 4.66 10.80
CA GLN A 641 38.53 5.54 9.65
C GLN A 641 38.65 7.02 10.05
N ALA A 642 38.04 7.43 11.16
CA ALA A 642 38.12 8.79 11.67
C ALA A 642 39.56 9.19 12.01
N LEU A 643 40.30 8.34 12.73
CA LEU A 643 41.68 8.60 13.12
C LEU A 643 42.64 8.66 11.93
N VAL A 644 42.49 7.77 10.95
CA VAL A 644 43.27 7.83 9.70
C VAL A 644 42.95 9.11 8.93
N GLY A 645 41.68 9.52 8.88
CA GLY A 645 41.26 10.78 8.26
C GLY A 645 41.88 12.00 8.93
N ILE A 646 41.92 12.03 10.27
CA ILE A 646 42.55 13.11 11.05
C ILE A 646 44.08 13.08 10.88
N ALA A 647 44.71 11.91 10.96
CA ALA A 647 46.16 11.76 10.88
C ALA A 647 46.73 12.05 9.49
N MET A 648 46.00 11.73 8.41
CA MET A 648 46.45 12.03 7.05
C MET A 648 46.11 13.47 6.64
N GLY A 649 44.99 14.03 7.13
CA GLY A 649 44.55 15.37 6.74
C GLY A 649 44.41 15.49 5.23
N SER A 650 45.14 16.44 4.64
CA SER A 650 45.19 16.67 3.17
C SER A 650 46.38 15.98 2.48
N ILE A 651 47.13 15.13 3.18
CA ILE A 651 48.31 14.45 2.62
C ILE A 651 47.85 13.27 1.75
N HIS A 652 48.34 13.23 0.51
CA HIS A 652 48.08 12.16 -0.45
C HIS A 652 49.34 11.33 -0.71
N ASP A 653 49.63 10.41 0.20
CA ASP A 653 50.69 9.39 0.03
C ASP A 653 50.09 8.01 0.33
N PRO A 654 49.86 7.16 -0.70
CA PRO A 654 49.27 5.84 -0.51
C PRO A 654 50.07 4.90 0.39
N LYS A 655 51.42 4.94 0.32
CA LYS A 655 52.28 4.06 1.12
C LYS A 655 52.28 4.47 2.57
N LEU A 656 52.38 5.78 2.82
CA LEU A 656 52.27 6.32 4.17
C LEU A 656 50.88 6.06 4.76
N GLN A 657 49.82 6.27 3.98
CA GLN A 657 48.43 6.02 4.41
C GLN A 657 48.20 4.56 4.79
N GLU A 658 48.67 3.62 3.96
CA GLU A 658 48.58 2.19 4.27
C GLU A 658 49.29 1.87 5.60
N ARG A 659 50.47 2.46 5.81
CA ARG A 659 51.23 2.23 7.04
C ARG A 659 50.58 2.88 8.26
N VAL A 660 50.12 4.12 8.14
CA VAL A 660 49.35 4.83 9.18
C VAL A 660 48.12 4.01 9.56
N ASN A 661 47.38 3.51 8.57
CA ASN A 661 46.21 2.66 8.79
C ASN A 661 46.56 1.39 9.59
N ALA A 662 47.63 0.68 9.21
CA ALA A 662 48.07 -0.52 9.93
C ALA A 662 48.47 -0.23 11.40
N LEU A 663 49.15 0.90 11.64
CA LEU A 663 49.54 1.31 12.99
C LEU A 663 48.34 1.76 13.83
N VAL A 664 47.37 2.48 13.24
CA VAL A 664 46.12 2.87 13.92
C VAL A 664 45.30 1.65 14.33
N VAL A 665 45.18 0.62 13.47
CA VAL A 665 44.52 -0.66 13.83
C VAL A 665 45.17 -1.26 15.07
N LYS A 666 46.51 -1.35 15.08
CA LYS A 666 47.25 -1.93 16.20
C LYS A 666 47.09 -1.09 17.47
N MET A 667 47.12 0.24 17.33
CA MET A 667 46.92 1.19 18.42
C MET A 667 45.55 1.03 19.08
N ILE A 668 44.47 1.01 18.29
CA ILE A 668 43.10 0.79 18.79
C ILE A 668 42.99 -0.57 19.47
N GLN A 669 43.59 -1.62 18.91
CA GLN A 669 43.55 -2.94 19.51
C GLN A 669 44.21 -2.96 20.88
N VAL A 670 45.45 -2.47 21.01
CA VAL A 670 46.17 -2.43 22.29
C VAL A 670 45.40 -1.60 23.31
N PHE A 671 44.90 -0.42 22.91
CA PHE A 671 44.11 0.46 23.77
C PHE A 671 42.83 -0.20 24.29
N THR A 672 42.03 -0.80 23.40
CA THR A 672 40.73 -1.40 23.75
C THR A 672 40.83 -2.74 24.48
N THR A 673 42.01 -3.35 24.55
CA THR A 673 42.27 -4.56 25.36
C THR A 673 42.98 -4.29 26.67
N ASN A 674 43.36 -3.04 26.96
CA ASN A 674 44.06 -2.69 28.19
C ASN A 674 43.08 -2.74 29.38
N PRO A 675 43.35 -3.52 30.44
CA PRO A 675 42.44 -3.65 31.59
C PRO A 675 42.11 -2.32 32.26
N GLN A 676 43.09 -1.41 32.42
CA GLN A 676 42.86 -0.10 33.05
C GLN A 676 41.93 0.80 32.23
N ILE A 677 42.01 0.70 30.89
CA ILE A 677 41.13 1.45 29.99
C ILE A 677 39.71 0.89 30.05
N ILE A 678 39.57 -0.44 30.03
CA ILE A 678 38.28 -1.13 30.16
C ILE A 678 37.60 -0.77 31.48
N ASP A 679 38.34 -0.83 32.60
CA ASP A 679 37.82 -0.51 33.93
C ASP A 679 37.35 0.94 34.02
N ARG A 680 38.08 1.89 33.44
CA ARG A 680 37.67 3.30 33.38
C ARG A 680 36.39 3.50 32.56
N TYR A 681 36.22 2.81 31.42
CA TYR A 681 34.97 2.87 30.67
C TYR A 681 33.80 2.31 31.46
N ASN A 682 33.95 1.11 32.03
CA ASN A 682 32.89 0.47 32.81
C ASN A 682 32.48 1.35 34.00
N PHE A 683 33.45 1.87 34.75
CA PHE A 683 33.20 2.74 35.88
C PHE A 683 32.49 4.05 35.47
N ALA A 684 32.86 4.65 34.34
CA ALA A 684 32.18 5.84 33.82
C ALA A 684 30.71 5.55 33.44
N PHE A 685 30.42 4.44 32.76
CA PHE A 685 29.06 4.06 32.40
C PHE A 685 28.21 3.68 33.62
N GLU A 686 28.81 3.02 34.62
CA GLU A 686 28.14 2.65 35.88
C GLU A 686 27.78 3.86 36.73
N GLN A 687 28.69 4.82 36.89
CA GLN A 687 28.45 6.04 37.68
C GLN A 687 27.61 7.09 36.93
N GLY A 688 27.51 6.97 35.61
CA GLY A 688 26.64 7.79 34.78
C GLY A 688 27.23 9.14 34.36
N PHE A 689 26.50 9.81 33.46
CA PHE A 689 26.85 11.10 32.87
C PHE A 689 27.08 12.18 33.95
N HIS A 690 28.02 13.09 33.71
CA HIS A 690 28.49 14.13 34.65
C HIS A 690 29.16 13.66 35.95
N SER A 691 29.24 12.36 36.25
CA SER A 691 29.95 11.87 37.43
C SER A 691 31.46 12.18 37.38
N ASN A 692 32.14 12.15 38.53
CA ASN A 692 33.61 12.24 38.56
C ASN A 692 34.28 11.11 37.76
N ALA A 693 33.63 9.94 37.68
CA ALA A 693 34.10 8.84 36.84
C ALA A 693 33.98 9.18 35.34
N TRP A 694 32.87 9.80 34.93
CA TRP A 694 32.65 10.28 33.57
C TRP A 694 33.69 11.32 33.15
N GLN A 695 34.04 12.26 34.02
CA GLN A 695 35.09 13.24 33.75
C GLN A 695 36.48 12.59 33.57
N ASN A 696 36.66 11.37 34.09
CA ASN A 696 37.88 10.58 33.95
C ASN A 696 37.76 9.47 32.89
N ILE A 697 36.74 9.50 32.03
CA ILE A 697 36.60 8.55 30.91
C ILE A 697 37.84 8.63 30.00
N PRO A 698 38.33 7.51 29.42
CA PRO A 698 39.46 7.57 28.49
C PRO A 698 39.18 8.47 27.29
N THR A 699 40.16 9.29 26.89
CA THR A 699 40.05 10.31 25.82
C THR A 699 41.08 10.07 24.71
N LEU A 700 41.04 10.91 23.66
CA LEU A 700 42.03 10.87 22.58
C LEU A 700 43.47 11.09 23.09
N HIS A 701 43.67 11.88 24.17
CA HIS A 701 44.97 12.01 24.83
C HIS A 701 45.46 10.66 25.40
N ASP A 702 44.57 9.88 26.02
CA ASP A 702 44.92 8.55 26.54
C ASP A 702 45.30 7.59 25.40
N LEU A 703 44.56 7.63 24.28
CA LEU A 703 44.83 6.77 23.12
C LEU A 703 46.19 7.08 22.50
N LEU A 704 46.53 8.36 22.32
CA LEU A 704 47.80 8.79 21.74
C LEU A 704 49.02 8.25 22.50
N ASN A 705 48.90 8.08 23.82
CA ASN A 705 49.98 7.50 24.63
C ASN A 705 50.36 6.08 24.21
N PHE A 706 49.54 5.37 23.43
CA PHE A 706 49.84 4.03 22.92
C PHE A 706 50.55 4.04 21.56
N CYS A 707 50.71 5.20 20.92
CA CYS A 707 51.38 5.34 19.63
C CYS A 707 52.91 5.42 19.78
N SER A 708 53.54 4.36 20.28
CA SER A 708 55.02 4.25 20.36
C SER A 708 55.51 2.89 19.88
N LYS A 709 56.78 2.79 19.49
CA LYS A 709 57.40 1.53 19.05
C LYS A 709 57.24 0.42 20.10
N GLU A 710 57.48 0.76 21.37
CA GLU A 710 57.48 -0.16 22.50
C GLU A 710 56.07 -0.63 22.81
N LYS A 711 55.11 0.30 22.91
CA LYS A 711 53.71 -0.03 23.25
C LYS A 711 52.98 -0.74 22.13
N LEU A 712 53.33 -0.44 20.88
CA LEU A 712 52.84 -1.18 19.73
C LEU A 712 53.59 -2.50 19.52
N GLY A 713 54.68 -2.79 20.23
CA GLY A 713 55.44 -4.04 20.09
C GLY A 713 55.92 -4.29 18.65
N LEU A 714 56.51 -3.28 18.01
CA LEU A 714 57.04 -3.38 16.64
C LEU A 714 58.42 -4.06 16.65
N LYS A 715 58.49 -5.30 16.16
CA LYS A 715 59.73 -6.11 16.13
C LYS A 715 60.69 -5.67 15.02
N SER A 716 60.17 -5.45 13.81
CA SER A 716 60.86 -4.75 12.72
C SER A 716 60.38 -3.30 12.71
N PHE A 717 61.31 -2.35 12.80
CA PHE A 717 61.02 -0.92 12.87
C PHE A 717 61.78 -0.22 11.75
N GLU A 718 61.07 0.07 10.67
CA GLU A 718 61.60 0.67 9.45
C GLU A 718 61.41 2.20 9.44
N GLU A 719 62.03 2.88 8.47
CA GLU A 719 61.90 4.34 8.33
C GLU A 719 60.45 4.76 8.09
N ILE A 720 59.69 3.99 7.30
CA ILE A 720 58.27 4.25 7.05
C ILE A 720 57.42 4.13 8.33
N ASP A 721 57.84 3.31 9.30
CA ASP A 721 57.17 3.16 10.60
C ASP A 721 57.38 4.40 11.45
N ARG A 722 58.62 4.89 11.46
CA ARG A 722 58.98 6.13 12.15
C ARG A 722 58.23 7.31 11.54
N LEU A 723 58.16 7.39 10.21
CA LEU A 723 57.39 8.43 9.51
C LEU A 723 55.90 8.34 9.85
N ALA A 724 55.30 7.15 9.83
CA ALA A 724 53.90 6.96 10.14
C ALA A 724 53.54 7.26 11.61
N ILE A 725 54.36 6.84 12.58
CA ILE A 725 54.18 7.21 14.00
C ILE A 725 54.28 8.73 14.17
N ASN A 726 55.32 9.34 13.61
CA ASN A 726 55.49 10.79 13.68
C ASN A 726 54.31 11.53 13.05
N GLN A 727 53.80 11.04 11.92
CA GLN A 727 52.63 11.62 11.26
C GLN A 727 51.38 11.57 12.16
N ILE A 728 51.08 10.39 12.74
CA ILE A 728 49.93 10.21 13.64
C ILE A 728 50.06 11.12 14.86
N VAL A 729 51.20 11.06 15.56
CA VAL A 729 51.42 11.80 16.80
C VAL A 729 51.41 13.31 16.54
N ASN A 730 52.14 13.79 15.52
CA ASN A 730 52.24 15.22 15.24
C ASN A 730 50.88 15.79 14.82
N GLN A 731 50.14 15.14 13.92
CA GLN A 731 48.87 15.67 13.45
C GLN A 731 47.80 15.66 14.54
N ILE A 732 47.62 14.53 15.24
CA ILE A 732 46.59 14.46 16.28
C ILE A 732 46.95 15.40 17.44
N SER A 733 48.23 15.49 17.85
CA SER A 733 48.64 16.44 18.90
C SER A 733 48.42 17.89 18.47
N ALA A 734 48.81 18.26 17.24
CA ALA A 734 48.56 19.59 16.71
C ALA A 734 47.07 19.95 16.69
N LYS A 735 46.20 18.98 16.43
CA LYS A 735 44.74 19.17 16.46
C LYS A 735 44.14 19.19 17.87
N LEU A 736 44.77 18.52 18.83
CA LEU A 736 44.40 18.62 20.25
C LEU A 736 44.83 19.96 20.86
N ASP A 737 45.92 20.55 20.37
CA ASP A 737 46.41 21.87 20.79
C ASP A 737 45.70 23.03 20.07
N ASP A 738 44.97 22.74 18.98
CA ASP A 738 44.20 23.74 18.23
C ASP A 738 43.05 24.30 19.10
N PRO A 739 43.02 25.62 19.38
CA PRO A 739 42.02 26.22 20.25
C PRO A 739 40.59 26.15 19.71
N GLU A 740 40.39 25.97 18.40
CA GLU A 740 39.05 25.89 17.79
C GLU A 740 38.41 24.51 17.92
N ILE A 741 39.20 23.44 17.92
CA ILE A 741 38.69 22.06 17.82
C ILE A 741 39.26 21.08 18.85
N GLY A 742 40.40 21.39 19.46
CA GLY A 742 41.09 20.49 20.39
C GLY A 742 40.24 20.15 21.61
N GLN A 743 39.52 21.14 22.16
CA GLN A 743 38.57 20.91 23.25
C GLN A 743 37.39 20.03 22.82
N ALA A 744 36.96 20.11 21.56
CA ALA A 744 35.82 19.37 21.06
C ALA A 744 36.12 17.86 20.93
N ILE A 745 37.36 17.50 20.55
CA ILE A 745 37.78 16.10 20.32
C ILE A 745 38.58 15.46 21.47
N GLY A 746 39.16 16.26 22.36
CA GLY A 746 40.09 15.80 23.41
C GLY A 746 39.49 15.62 24.80
N ARG A 747 38.23 16.02 25.02
CA ARG A 747 37.57 16.00 26.35
C ARG A 747 36.46 14.95 26.43
N PRO A 748 36.04 14.57 27.66
CA PRO A 748 34.81 13.79 27.87
C PRO A 748 33.62 14.42 27.15
N SER A 749 32.68 13.59 26.70
CA SER A 749 31.47 14.10 26.03
C SER A 749 30.64 14.95 26.99
N THR A 750 30.19 16.12 26.51
CA THR A 750 29.25 17.01 27.23
C THR A 750 27.81 16.83 26.76
N ILE A 751 27.58 15.87 25.86
CA ILE A 751 26.30 15.58 25.25
C ILE A 751 25.59 14.46 26.03
N PRO A 752 24.38 14.71 26.57
CA PRO A 752 23.69 13.70 27.37
C PRO A 752 23.32 12.47 26.53
N PRO A 753 23.40 11.26 27.12
CA PRO A 753 23.01 10.03 26.45
C PRO A 753 21.48 9.86 26.32
N ASP A 754 20.69 10.54 27.16
CA ASP A 754 19.26 10.25 27.34
C ASP A 754 18.30 10.73 26.23
N PRO A 755 18.50 11.86 25.53
CA PRO A 755 17.53 12.34 24.54
C PRO A 755 17.28 11.34 23.41
N MET A 756 16.00 11.14 23.08
CA MET A 756 15.56 10.27 21.98
C MET A 756 15.86 10.85 20.60
N VAL A 757 16.00 12.17 20.51
CA VAL A 757 16.42 12.87 19.29
C VAL A 757 17.71 13.63 19.57
N LYS A 758 18.75 13.37 18.78
CA LYS A 758 20.01 14.11 18.84
C LYS A 758 20.35 14.61 17.45
N ILE A 759 20.31 15.93 17.24
CA ILE A 759 20.71 16.56 15.98
C ILE A 759 22.02 17.30 16.21
N PHE A 760 23.06 16.91 15.48
CA PHE A 760 24.37 17.55 15.52
C PHE A 760 24.46 18.59 14.41
N ALA A 761 24.59 19.85 14.81
CA ALA A 761 24.68 20.98 13.93
C ALA A 761 26.13 21.40 13.71
N LEU A 762 26.48 21.64 12.45
CA LEU A 762 27.79 22.11 12.02
C LEU A 762 27.61 23.54 11.49
N SER A 763 27.89 24.54 12.33
CA SER A 763 27.78 25.96 12.00
C SER A 763 29.05 26.71 12.41
N GLY A 764 29.38 27.79 11.69
CA GLY A 764 30.47 28.72 12.09
C GLY A 764 31.90 28.22 11.85
N LEU A 765 32.11 27.23 10.99
CA LEU A 765 33.44 26.68 10.69
C LEU A 765 34.04 27.39 9.46
N ASN A 766 34.95 28.35 9.69
CA ASN A 766 35.59 29.14 8.63
C ASN A 766 36.80 28.45 7.98
N ASN A 767 37.36 27.41 8.62
CA ASN A 767 38.52 26.66 8.15
C ASN A 767 38.10 25.28 7.62
N ASP A 768 38.41 25.00 6.35
CA ASP A 768 38.09 23.75 5.66
C ASP A 768 38.64 22.49 6.36
N SER A 769 39.84 22.57 6.95
CA SER A 769 40.44 21.44 7.68
C SER A 769 39.70 21.16 8.99
N ASN A 770 39.31 22.20 9.72
CA ASN A 770 38.59 22.08 10.98
C ASN A 770 37.14 21.62 10.71
N ALA A 771 36.52 22.09 9.62
CA ALA A 771 35.21 21.64 9.17
C ALA A 771 35.18 20.14 8.86
N GLN A 772 36.22 19.60 8.21
CA GLN A 772 36.34 18.17 7.96
C GLN A 772 36.43 17.36 9.26
N ILE A 773 37.22 17.79 10.24
CA ILE A 773 37.36 17.10 11.53
C ILE A 773 36.02 17.11 12.28
N MET A 774 35.35 18.26 12.33
CA MET A 774 34.04 18.37 13.00
C MET A 774 32.97 17.52 12.30
N SER A 775 33.02 17.39 10.97
CA SER A 775 32.13 16.48 10.25
C SER A 775 32.37 15.01 10.61
N LEU A 776 33.63 14.59 10.73
CA LEU A 776 34.00 13.24 11.17
C LEU A 776 33.56 13.00 12.61
N LEU A 777 33.71 14.01 13.48
CA LEU A 777 33.30 13.94 14.88
C LEU A 777 31.78 13.77 15.01
N ALA A 778 30.99 14.61 14.31
CA ALA A 778 29.55 14.47 14.25
C ALA A 778 29.14 13.10 13.71
N ALA A 779 29.85 12.59 12.70
CA ALA A 779 29.56 11.28 12.10
C ALA A 779 29.86 10.13 13.06
N MET A 780 30.97 10.22 13.79
CA MET A 780 31.27 9.30 14.88
C MET A 780 30.20 9.36 15.96
N ALA A 781 29.75 10.55 16.36
CA ALA A 781 28.68 10.71 17.33
C ALA A 781 27.37 10.07 16.85
N CYS A 782 27.00 10.25 15.58
CA CYS A 782 25.84 9.60 14.98
C CYS A 782 25.92 8.08 15.04
N VAL A 783 27.06 7.51 14.66
CA VAL A 783 27.30 6.07 14.66
C VAL A 783 27.26 5.51 16.07
N THR A 784 28.01 6.09 17.01
CA THR A 784 28.08 5.62 18.40
C THR A 784 26.70 5.64 19.04
N ASN A 785 25.95 6.73 18.92
CA ASN A 785 24.59 6.80 19.43
C ASN A 785 23.65 5.81 18.72
N GLY A 786 23.76 5.67 17.39
CA GLY A 786 22.95 4.71 16.64
C GLY A 786 23.20 3.26 17.04
N LEU A 787 24.45 2.91 17.35
CA LEU A 787 24.89 1.59 17.82
C LEU A 787 24.54 1.33 19.29
N SER A 788 24.15 2.34 20.08
CA SER A 788 23.70 2.13 21.46
C SER A 788 22.27 1.61 21.59
N HIS A 789 21.53 1.50 20.48
CA HIS A 789 20.13 1.07 20.49
C HIS A 789 19.87 -0.11 19.55
N PRO A 790 18.98 -1.06 19.89
CA PRO A 790 18.67 -2.20 19.02
C PRO A 790 18.23 -1.78 17.61
N ARG A 791 17.50 -0.66 17.52
CA ARG A 791 17.13 0.01 16.28
C ARG A 791 17.34 1.51 16.44
N SER A 792 17.75 2.18 15.38
CA SER A 792 17.89 3.64 15.33
C SER A 792 17.63 4.17 13.92
N LEU A 793 17.36 5.47 13.82
CA LEU A 793 17.23 6.19 12.56
C LEU A 793 18.36 7.21 12.43
N PHE A 794 19.18 7.08 11.39
CA PHE A 794 20.13 8.10 10.96
C PHE A 794 19.45 9.08 10.00
N VAL A 795 19.51 10.39 10.28
CA VAL A 795 18.96 11.45 9.42
C VAL A 795 20.07 12.41 8.99
N GLY A 796 20.25 12.59 7.68
CA GLY A 796 21.15 13.60 7.13
C GLY A 796 20.40 14.66 6.37
N ASP A 797 20.27 15.87 6.92
CA ASP A 797 19.67 17.02 6.23
C ASP A 797 20.74 17.93 5.66
N GLU A 798 20.54 18.34 4.41
CA GLU A 798 21.40 19.29 3.68
C GLU A 798 22.90 18.92 3.67
N LEU A 799 23.22 17.63 3.61
CA LEU A 799 24.61 17.11 3.68
C LEU A 799 25.45 17.34 2.42
N SER A 800 24.95 18.06 1.43
CA SER A 800 25.59 18.21 0.11
C SER A 800 27.04 18.68 0.20
N VAL A 801 27.32 19.66 1.06
CA VAL A 801 28.67 20.20 1.29
C VAL A 801 29.59 19.16 1.92
N LEU A 802 29.12 18.37 2.90
CA LEU A 802 29.95 17.37 3.57
C LEU A 802 30.19 16.13 2.73
N LEU A 803 29.24 15.75 1.87
CA LEU A 803 29.43 14.66 0.93
C LEU A 803 30.59 14.92 -0.05
N SER A 804 30.97 16.19 -0.28
CA SER A 804 32.18 16.49 -1.06
C SER A 804 33.50 16.10 -0.36
N LYS A 805 33.48 15.88 0.97
CA LYS A 805 34.66 15.54 1.76
C LYS A 805 34.81 14.01 1.83
N PRO A 806 35.89 13.41 1.28
CA PRO A 806 36.00 11.95 1.13
C PRO A 806 35.84 11.15 2.42
N GLY A 807 36.45 11.60 3.52
CA GLY A 807 36.35 10.88 4.81
C GLY A 807 34.93 10.81 5.37
N PHE A 808 34.13 11.86 5.18
CA PHE A 808 32.73 11.88 5.60
C PHE A 808 31.86 11.03 4.67
N ALA A 809 32.03 11.19 3.36
CA ALA A 809 31.30 10.42 2.36
C ALA A 809 31.49 8.90 2.54
N GLU A 810 32.72 8.44 2.79
CA GLU A 810 32.99 7.02 3.08
C GLU A 810 32.28 6.53 4.34
N MET A 811 32.13 7.38 5.37
CA MET A 811 31.43 7.02 6.59
C MET A 811 29.93 6.83 6.32
N VAL A 812 29.30 7.78 5.62
CA VAL A 812 27.89 7.67 5.20
C VAL A 812 27.69 6.44 4.31
N GLY A 813 28.57 6.20 3.34
CA GLY A 813 28.54 5.02 2.49
C GLY A 813 28.64 3.71 3.27
N THR A 814 29.42 3.68 4.35
CA THR A 814 29.52 2.52 5.25
C THR A 814 28.22 2.30 6.03
N ILE A 815 27.59 3.37 6.56
CA ILE A 815 26.27 3.29 7.21
C ILE A 815 25.22 2.71 6.24
N TRP A 816 25.22 3.17 4.98
CA TRP A 816 24.33 2.64 3.95
C TRP A 816 24.56 1.16 3.66
N ALA A 817 25.82 0.72 3.60
CA ALA A 817 26.17 -0.66 3.34
C ALA A 817 25.86 -1.61 4.52
N THR A 818 26.25 -1.26 5.76
CA THR A 818 26.19 -2.18 6.91
C THR A 818 25.02 -1.96 7.84
N GLY A 819 24.38 -0.79 7.81
CA GLY A 819 23.37 -0.35 8.80
C GLY A 819 22.22 -1.34 9.04
N ARG A 820 21.81 -2.12 8.04
CA ARG A 820 20.75 -3.13 8.16
C ARG A 820 21.07 -4.17 9.23
N LYS A 821 22.33 -4.63 9.26
CA LYS A 821 22.83 -5.61 10.24
C LYS A 821 22.94 -4.97 11.63
N ASP A 822 23.22 -3.68 11.65
CA ASP A 822 23.44 -2.91 12.87
C ASP A 822 22.12 -2.35 13.45
N GLY A 823 20.99 -2.51 12.74
CA GLY A 823 19.68 -1.97 13.15
C GLY A 823 19.48 -0.48 12.82
N ILE A 824 20.34 0.10 11.97
CA ILE A 824 20.34 1.53 11.61
C ILE A 824 19.59 1.73 10.29
N SER A 825 18.41 2.34 10.37
CA SER A 825 17.66 2.82 9.19
C SER A 825 18.24 4.17 8.75
N GLY A 826 18.20 4.48 7.46
CA GLY A 826 18.85 5.69 6.91
C GLY A 826 17.86 6.60 6.18
N LEU A 827 18.01 7.91 6.37
CA LEU A 827 17.24 8.93 5.67
C LEU A 827 18.16 10.09 5.27
N LEU A 828 18.38 10.28 3.96
CA LEU A 828 19.03 11.49 3.44
C LEU A 828 17.98 12.44 2.89
N ILE A 829 18.10 13.72 3.21
CA ILE A 829 17.23 14.79 2.75
C ILE A 829 18.12 15.80 2.03
N LEU A 830 17.94 15.92 0.72
CA LEU A 830 18.80 16.70 -0.17
C LEU A 830 17.96 17.52 -1.16
N GLN A 831 18.61 18.44 -1.89
CA GLN A 831 17.95 19.17 -2.97
C GLN A 831 17.91 18.36 -4.27
N ASP A 832 19.02 17.68 -4.58
CA ASP A 832 19.18 16.81 -5.74
C ASP A 832 20.16 15.66 -5.43
N VAL A 833 20.40 14.81 -6.43
CA VAL A 833 21.31 13.66 -6.34
C VAL A 833 22.76 13.97 -6.73
N ASN A 834 23.07 15.17 -7.25
CA ASN A 834 24.40 15.50 -7.78
C ASN A 834 25.46 15.42 -6.68
N ALA A 835 25.14 15.89 -5.47
CA ALA A 835 26.06 15.84 -4.35
C ALA A 835 26.44 14.39 -3.94
N ILE A 836 25.51 13.44 -4.09
CA ILE A 836 25.80 12.01 -3.88
C ILE A 836 26.63 11.49 -5.06
N ALA A 837 26.22 11.81 -6.29
CA ALA A 837 26.89 11.31 -7.49
C ALA A 837 28.36 11.74 -7.62
N ALA A 838 28.71 12.91 -7.08
CA ALA A 838 30.07 13.43 -7.09
C ALA A 838 30.96 12.90 -5.93
N CYS A 839 30.39 12.23 -4.93
CA CYS A 839 31.15 11.80 -3.74
C CYS A 839 31.89 10.47 -3.94
N SER A 840 32.91 10.22 -3.12
CA SER A 840 33.72 8.99 -3.20
C SER A 840 32.93 7.71 -2.93
N ALA A 841 31.81 7.81 -2.22
CA ALA A 841 30.97 6.70 -1.81
C ALA A 841 29.67 6.54 -2.63
N ALA A 842 29.55 7.23 -3.77
CA ALA A 842 28.33 7.28 -4.58
C ALA A 842 27.74 5.89 -4.86
N SER A 843 28.58 4.94 -5.30
CA SER A 843 28.16 3.57 -5.63
C SER A 843 27.56 2.84 -4.42
N LYS A 844 28.19 2.98 -3.24
CA LYS A 844 27.70 2.38 -1.99
C LYS A 844 26.35 2.96 -1.59
N ILE A 845 26.16 4.27 -1.74
CA ILE A 845 24.91 4.93 -1.36
C ILE A 845 23.78 4.53 -2.32
N PHE A 846 23.96 4.65 -3.63
CA PHE A 846 22.90 4.32 -4.59
C PHE A 846 22.52 2.84 -4.56
N GLN A 847 23.49 1.92 -4.57
CA GLN A 847 23.19 0.47 -4.58
C GLN A 847 22.51 -0.04 -3.30
N ASN A 848 22.70 0.64 -2.17
CA ASN A 848 22.09 0.25 -0.89
C ASN A 848 20.87 1.11 -0.51
N THR A 849 20.45 2.02 -1.39
CA THR A 849 19.20 2.78 -1.21
C THR A 849 18.03 1.93 -1.68
N SER A 850 17.08 1.69 -0.77
CA SER A 850 15.91 0.87 -1.06
C SER A 850 14.77 1.69 -1.65
N ILE A 851 14.70 2.98 -1.29
CA ILE A 851 13.56 3.85 -1.57
C ILE A 851 14.07 5.24 -1.96
N GLU A 852 13.63 5.74 -3.10
CA GLU A 852 13.91 7.10 -3.54
C GLU A 852 12.59 7.88 -3.63
N MET A 853 12.54 9.06 -3.03
CA MET A 853 11.39 9.96 -3.03
C MET A 853 11.82 11.27 -3.66
N VAL A 854 11.27 11.58 -4.83
CA VAL A 854 11.61 12.77 -5.60
C VAL A 854 10.40 13.69 -5.66
N GLY A 855 10.50 14.88 -5.07
CA GLY A 855 9.49 15.93 -5.15
C GLY A 855 9.66 16.80 -6.39
N LYS A 856 9.25 18.07 -6.30
CA LYS A 856 9.52 19.08 -7.34
C LYS A 856 11.02 19.24 -7.56
N THR A 857 11.45 19.11 -8.81
CA THR A 857 12.86 19.23 -9.22
C THR A 857 13.04 20.25 -10.34
N THR A 858 14.27 20.43 -10.82
CA THR A 858 14.60 21.27 -11.99
C THR A 858 14.88 20.40 -13.21
N ALA A 859 14.81 20.96 -14.42
CA ALA A 859 15.14 20.22 -15.64
C ALA A 859 16.59 19.70 -15.65
N ALA A 860 17.54 20.49 -15.13
CA ALA A 860 18.95 20.08 -15.00
C ALA A 860 19.12 18.94 -13.99
N ALA A 861 18.43 19.01 -12.85
CA ALA A 861 18.45 17.93 -11.87
C ALA A 861 17.79 16.65 -12.41
N ALA A 862 16.70 16.75 -13.18
CA ALA A 862 16.06 15.60 -13.84
C ALA A 862 17.06 14.80 -14.71
N SER A 863 17.94 15.48 -15.46
CA SER A 863 19.00 14.84 -16.23
C SER A 863 20.01 14.06 -15.36
N ALA A 864 20.26 14.52 -14.12
CA ALA A 864 21.12 13.82 -13.18
C ALA A 864 20.51 12.48 -12.74
N TYR A 865 19.20 12.41 -12.49
CA TYR A 865 18.53 11.14 -12.14
C TYR A 865 18.58 10.13 -13.29
N VAL A 866 18.42 10.58 -14.54
CA VAL A 866 18.58 9.70 -15.72
C VAL A 866 20.00 9.14 -15.76
N LYS A 867 21.01 10.00 -15.56
CA LYS A 867 22.42 9.63 -15.67
C LYS A 867 22.91 8.72 -14.54
N TYR A 868 22.54 9.01 -13.30
CA TYR A 868 23.14 8.38 -12.11
C TYR A 868 22.23 7.38 -11.41
N CYS A 869 20.92 7.47 -11.60
CA CYS A 869 19.92 6.65 -10.91
C CYS A 869 19.06 5.84 -11.90
N GLU A 870 19.39 5.87 -13.21
CA GLU A 870 18.75 5.11 -14.28
C GLU A 870 17.23 5.35 -14.36
N TYR A 871 16.80 6.58 -14.14
CA TYR A 871 15.38 6.94 -14.26
C TYR A 871 14.92 6.93 -15.71
N ASP A 872 13.69 6.47 -15.94
CA ASP A 872 13.00 6.70 -17.20
C ASP A 872 12.83 8.22 -17.43
N PRO A 873 13.36 8.78 -18.55
CA PRO A 873 13.34 10.21 -18.81
C PRO A 873 11.93 10.80 -18.82
N ASP A 874 10.95 10.07 -19.36
CA ASP A 874 9.57 10.54 -19.44
C ASP A 874 8.92 10.61 -18.06
N THR A 875 9.26 9.68 -17.16
CA THR A 875 8.78 9.66 -15.78
C THR A 875 9.32 10.83 -14.96
N ILE A 876 10.64 11.04 -14.94
CA ILE A 876 11.27 12.06 -14.07
C ILE A 876 11.05 13.49 -14.58
N ARG A 877 10.90 13.69 -15.90
CA ARG A 877 10.73 15.03 -16.48
C ARG A 877 9.48 15.74 -15.97
N VAL A 878 8.42 15.00 -15.63
CA VAL A 878 7.17 15.57 -15.08
C VAL A 878 7.43 16.29 -13.74
N ASN A 879 8.36 15.78 -12.92
CA ASN A 879 8.75 16.40 -11.65
C ASN A 879 9.35 17.80 -11.81
N ALA A 880 9.86 18.15 -13.00
CA ALA A 880 10.39 19.47 -13.29
C ALA A 880 9.33 20.50 -13.73
N THR A 881 8.08 20.06 -13.95
CA THR A 881 6.98 20.90 -14.46
C THR A 881 6.07 21.38 -13.33
N GLU A 882 5.20 22.35 -13.60
CA GLU A 882 4.18 22.87 -12.67
C GLU A 882 3.24 21.76 -12.14
N ALA A 883 3.16 20.62 -12.83
CA ALA A 883 2.39 19.47 -12.36
C ALA A 883 2.83 18.95 -10.99
N PHE A 884 4.06 19.24 -10.55
CA PHE A 884 4.62 18.87 -9.24
C PHE A 884 4.69 20.03 -8.23
N ASP A 885 4.12 21.19 -8.55
CA ASP A 885 4.06 22.29 -7.59
C ASP A 885 3.21 21.89 -6.38
N PRO A 886 3.60 22.30 -5.15
CA PRO A 886 2.78 22.12 -3.97
C PRO A 886 1.42 22.78 -4.13
N ASP A 887 0.36 22.12 -3.65
CA ASP A 887 -0.98 22.69 -3.63
C ASP A 887 -1.20 23.37 -2.28
N ALA A 888 -1.25 24.71 -2.27
CA ALA A 888 -1.46 25.46 -1.04
C ALA A 888 -2.92 25.42 -0.55
N SER A 889 -3.89 25.19 -1.44
CA SER A 889 -5.32 25.19 -1.13
C SER A 889 -5.74 23.94 -0.33
N GLU A 890 -5.26 22.80 -0.80
CA GLU A 890 -5.40 21.49 -0.17
C GLU A 890 -4.18 21.11 0.68
N TYR A 891 -3.17 21.99 0.76
CA TYR A 891 -1.95 21.89 1.56
C TYR A 891 -1.22 20.54 1.45
N PHE A 892 -0.99 20.06 0.22
CA PHE A 892 -0.22 18.84 -0.05
C PHE A 892 0.97 19.08 -0.98
N THR A 893 1.89 18.12 -0.98
CA THR A 893 3.06 18.11 -1.88
C THR A 893 3.05 16.86 -2.74
N LYS A 894 3.64 16.93 -3.94
CA LYS A 894 3.67 15.83 -4.90
C LYS A 894 5.03 15.16 -4.94
N TRP A 895 5.02 13.84 -5.08
CA TRP A 895 6.17 12.96 -4.97
C TRP A 895 6.14 11.85 -6.04
N LEU A 896 7.32 11.53 -6.57
CA LEU A 896 7.60 10.34 -7.35
C LEU A 896 8.36 9.39 -6.42
N LEU A 897 7.81 8.20 -6.20
CA LEU A 897 8.44 7.17 -5.39
C LEU A 897 9.01 6.09 -6.30
N LYS A 898 10.30 5.77 -6.15
CA LYS A 898 10.96 4.64 -6.80
C LYS A 898 11.35 3.60 -5.75
N VAL A 899 10.97 2.34 -5.99
CA VAL A 899 11.33 1.19 -5.15
C VAL A 899 11.79 0.05 -6.07
N GLY A 900 13.08 -0.28 -6.01
CA GLY A 900 13.71 -1.09 -7.06
C GLY A 900 13.54 -0.40 -8.42
N ASP A 901 13.07 -1.13 -9.43
CA ASP A 901 12.91 -0.60 -10.80
C ASP A 901 11.47 -0.09 -11.10
N ARG A 902 10.64 0.05 -10.06
CA ARG A 902 9.23 0.46 -10.18
C ARG A 902 9.00 1.87 -9.63
N TYR A 903 8.06 2.57 -10.26
CA TYR A 903 7.69 3.94 -9.95
C TYR A 903 6.23 4.06 -9.53
N TRP A 904 5.96 4.92 -8.56
CA TRP A 904 4.63 5.39 -8.20
C TRP A 904 4.62 6.90 -8.36
N SER A 905 3.84 7.40 -9.32
CA SER A 905 3.74 8.84 -9.59
C SER A 905 2.47 9.22 -10.34
N PRO A 906 1.96 10.44 -10.12
CA PRO A 906 2.28 11.30 -8.98
C PRO A 906 1.64 10.77 -7.69
N LEU A 907 2.33 10.93 -6.56
CA LEU A 907 1.82 10.67 -5.21
C LEU A 907 1.64 11.99 -4.47
N ARG A 908 0.57 12.14 -3.71
CA ARG A 908 0.29 13.30 -2.85
C ARG A 908 0.61 12.95 -1.41
N TYR A 909 1.39 13.78 -0.75
CA TYR A 909 1.64 13.70 0.69
C TYR A 909 0.85 14.81 1.40
N TYR A 910 -0.10 14.41 2.24
CA TYR A 910 -0.95 15.31 3.03
C TYR A 910 -0.44 15.37 4.47
N PRO A 911 0.32 16.42 4.86
CA PRO A 911 0.80 16.55 6.22
C PRO A 911 -0.35 16.85 7.20
N GLY A 912 -0.18 16.40 8.45
CA GLY A 912 -0.98 16.91 9.56
C GLY A 912 -0.69 18.39 9.79
N ALA A 913 -1.72 19.18 10.12
CA ALA A 913 -1.62 20.63 10.34
C ALA A 913 -0.51 21.01 11.33
N MET A 914 -0.41 20.28 12.44
CA MET A 914 0.60 20.54 13.47
C MET A 914 2.01 20.13 13.04
N ILE A 915 2.15 19.09 12.20
CA ILE A 915 3.45 18.71 11.64
C ILE A 915 3.96 19.84 10.74
N LEU A 916 3.10 20.35 9.85
CA LEU A 916 3.44 21.48 8.98
C LEU A 916 3.83 22.72 9.78
N ALA A 917 3.09 23.02 10.86
CA ALA A 917 3.39 24.14 11.75
C ALA A 917 4.69 23.97 12.58
N ALA A 918 5.03 22.73 12.96
CA ALA A 918 6.22 22.42 13.75
C ALA A 918 7.52 22.61 12.96
N VAL A 919 7.49 22.40 11.64
CA VAL A 919 8.65 22.53 10.75
C VAL A 919 8.68 23.84 9.96
N ALA A 920 7.68 24.70 10.12
CA ALA A 920 7.65 26.04 9.54
C ALA A 920 8.86 26.86 10.06
N ASN A 921 9.74 27.32 9.17
CA ASN A 921 11.07 27.80 9.52
C ASN A 921 11.42 29.19 8.95
N SER A 922 10.55 29.83 8.16
CA SER A 922 10.80 31.21 7.72
C SER A 922 10.78 32.16 8.93
N GLU A 923 11.43 33.32 8.83
CA GLU A 923 11.49 34.28 9.94
C GLU A 923 10.09 34.74 10.38
N ASP A 924 9.22 35.03 9.41
CA ASP A 924 7.83 35.42 9.65
C ASP A 924 7.02 34.28 10.30
N GLU A 925 7.20 33.02 9.85
CA GLU A 925 6.58 31.84 10.47
C GLU A 925 7.04 31.64 11.92
N LYS A 926 8.34 31.77 12.18
CA LYS A 926 8.93 31.65 13.52
C LYS A 926 8.36 32.71 14.46
N ALA A 927 8.35 33.97 14.03
CA ALA A 927 7.80 35.06 14.80
C ALA A 927 6.30 34.86 15.08
N ALA A 928 5.52 34.45 14.07
CA ALA A 928 4.10 34.16 14.22
C ALA A 928 3.83 33.02 15.21
N ARG A 929 4.53 31.90 15.08
CA ARG A 929 4.41 30.78 16.02
C ARG A 929 4.75 31.19 17.45
N GLN A 930 5.82 31.98 17.63
CA GLN A 930 6.22 32.42 18.97
C GLN A 930 5.15 33.31 19.62
N ARG A 931 4.44 34.16 18.85
CA ARG A 931 3.32 34.95 19.36
C ARG A 931 2.23 34.06 19.97
N PHE A 932 1.86 32.97 19.28
CA PHE A 932 0.88 32.01 19.82
C PHE A 932 1.41 31.22 21.01
N ILE A 933 2.66 30.73 20.97
CA ILE A 933 3.25 29.98 22.09
C ILE A 933 3.30 30.84 23.36
N ASN A 934 3.62 32.13 23.24
CA ASN A 934 3.71 33.06 24.36
C ASN A 934 2.35 33.36 25.04
N GLN A 935 1.22 32.99 24.41
CA GLN A 935 -0.12 33.11 25.02
C GLN A 935 -0.40 32.00 26.05
N TYR A 936 0.46 30.99 26.14
CA TYR A 936 0.32 29.85 27.05
C TYR A 936 1.48 29.78 28.06
N PRO A 937 1.30 29.08 29.19
CA PRO A 937 2.40 28.82 30.12
C PRO A 937 3.58 28.12 29.43
N GLN A 938 4.80 28.39 29.90
CA GLN A 938 6.04 27.75 29.44
C GLN A 938 6.15 26.30 29.93
N SER A 939 5.18 25.47 29.55
CA SER A 939 5.14 24.03 29.78
C SER A 939 5.02 23.31 28.45
N GLN A 940 5.39 22.02 28.40
CA GLN A 940 5.26 21.22 27.18
C GLN A 940 3.81 21.24 26.63
N VAL A 941 2.82 21.17 27.53
CA VAL A 941 1.39 21.30 27.18
C VAL A 941 1.06 22.68 26.63
N GLY A 942 1.61 23.75 27.20
CA GLY A 942 1.41 25.12 26.69
C GLY A 942 1.99 25.31 25.29
N VAL A 943 3.21 24.80 25.04
CA VAL A 943 3.84 24.81 23.71
C VAL A 943 3.00 24.06 22.69
N LEU A 944 2.44 22.90 23.05
CA LEU A 944 1.56 22.14 22.16
C LEU A 944 0.25 22.88 21.86
N LYS A 945 -0.36 23.52 22.86
CA LYS A 945 -1.57 24.36 22.67
C LYS A 945 -1.29 25.54 21.75
N GLY A 946 -0.19 26.27 21.97
CA GLY A 946 0.23 27.37 21.10
C GLY A 946 0.53 26.91 19.67
N THR A 947 1.17 25.75 19.51
CA THR A 947 1.46 25.17 18.19
C THR A 947 0.18 24.77 17.45
N ARG A 948 -0.82 24.22 18.15
CA ARG A 948 -2.14 23.90 17.59
C ARG A 948 -2.86 25.15 17.08
N ASP A 949 -2.88 26.22 17.87
CA ASP A 949 -3.59 27.45 17.53
C ASP A 949 -2.88 28.20 16.39
N PHE A 950 -1.54 28.19 16.40
CA PHE A 950 -0.75 28.63 15.25
C PHE A 950 -1.06 27.79 14.01
N ALA A 951 -1.13 26.46 14.09
CA ALA A 951 -1.42 25.60 12.94
C ALA A 951 -2.79 25.93 12.30
N ALA A 952 -3.82 26.14 13.12
CA ALA A 952 -5.15 26.52 12.66
C ALA A 952 -5.15 27.88 11.95
N ALA A 953 -4.40 28.86 12.45
CA ALA A 953 -4.24 30.16 11.80
C ALA A 953 -3.37 30.07 10.53
N TYR A 954 -2.31 29.26 10.56
CA TYR A 954 -1.36 29.09 9.47
C TYR A 954 -2.00 28.46 8.23
N ILE A 955 -2.90 27.50 8.40
CA ILE A 955 -3.69 26.95 7.28
C ILE A 955 -4.52 28.03 6.57
N LYS A 956 -5.08 29.00 7.31
CA LYS A 956 -5.82 30.12 6.70
C LYS A 956 -4.90 31.03 5.90
N VAL A 957 -3.67 31.24 6.36
CA VAL A 957 -2.64 31.99 5.65
C VAL A 957 -2.27 31.29 4.35
N LEU A 958 -2.00 29.98 4.38
CA LEU A 958 -1.66 29.20 3.19
C LEU A 958 -2.77 29.20 2.13
N ARG A 959 -4.03 29.25 2.56
CA ARG A 959 -5.20 29.38 1.68
C ARG A 959 -5.45 30.80 1.17
N GLY A 960 -4.57 31.76 1.46
CA GLY A 960 -4.68 33.15 1.02
C GLY A 960 -5.72 33.99 1.76
N GLY A 961 -6.21 33.53 2.92
CA GLY A 961 -7.27 34.21 3.66
C GLY A 961 -6.79 35.35 4.57
N VAL A 962 -5.52 35.35 5.01
CA VAL A 962 -4.95 36.32 5.98
C VAL A 962 -3.43 36.40 5.78
N SER A 963 -2.80 37.53 6.12
CA SER A 963 -1.33 37.65 6.11
C SER A 963 -0.66 36.98 7.33
N ILE A 964 0.49 36.33 7.14
CA ILE A 964 1.29 35.73 8.24
C ILE A 964 1.69 36.76 9.31
N LYS A 965 1.84 38.03 8.91
CA LYS A 965 2.21 39.13 9.81
C LYS A 965 1.05 39.60 10.69
N GLU A 966 -0.18 39.16 10.43
CA GLU A 966 -1.39 39.59 11.13
C GLU A 966 -1.85 38.56 12.16
N ILE A 967 -1.47 37.29 12.04
CA ILE A 967 -1.94 36.23 12.94
C ILE A 967 -1.24 36.28 14.31
N GLY A 968 -1.99 35.99 15.38
CA GLY A 968 -1.47 35.89 16.76
C GLY A 968 -1.10 37.20 17.43
N LYS A 969 -1.48 38.34 16.83
CA LYS A 969 -1.35 39.68 17.42
C LYS A 969 -2.45 39.97 18.42
#